data_AF-A0AAN9Y8G5-F1
#
_entry.id   AF-A0AAN9Y8G5-F1
#
_cell.length_a   1.000
_cell.length_b   1.000
_cell.length_c   1.000
_cell.angle_alpha   90.00
_cell.angle_beta   90.00
_cell.angle_gamma   90.00
#
_symmetry.space_group_name_H-M   'P 1'
#
loop_
_entity.id
_entity.type
_entity.pdbx_description
1 polymer ?
#
loop_
_entity_poly.entity_id
_entity_poly.type
_entity_poly.pdbx_seq_one_letter_code
_entity_poly.pdbx_strand_id
1 'polypeptide(L)'
;MCVINAKDSADDRQLRRERHQKDLEEFKTLMEQKREQRKLAISRISDELNTLRRNKDDLEKEKTLRIGLERQVQALKEVSTVSNEMLQLRETQVLELKKRMQTMETSSEESLITLRAQYETQIENIRKLRQLYEERAEAAARGHEKEMEKERAKNTLLELKIEQFTKDIPIKQQLQEKINKLETQRTTHETEINSLKDERSSLVAACSNLTSQLSLINNLFSNMLTGDMDFDLLTQMLQDNHNLITDLIANGDINDTAALLVNIAEKVYKKPDEAKDSSTASSSAKEEIASNLPKVWRMLIELLNSHEDSYHMVPGTSDECYKHVKTATGSRTVISVSQTFLRLKDLILEKNSLVKEVSRLKTLNGHLENRLVLQERRLGVVTSELRKTWGIVSKLKVQHRQLHTHEKILRYELQHKRHMLTNLKQELECCKETWDRVREKNTQTEHDWELLRKEFALRKSRDASNSAESGYEDDESSQSPDLSCSDLDFDLPVDQRKPNDNELEDAASDATVIELIDMLELEEDEPYANTDCSESAPSTPDDLPQTQISEEQEAPEKTETNTAVSSEEKFAARAARLRRLEQQCQSLLNQMALTSLRSDTLSTRLEELHEQYGSEERRGLSSRQQSVSETLISEPSQPQDERSDRVQKMEQACMDILDHVTAESTQVSLENICDRRTLSTDVISEPSEDTVPDPERENESGRVEDDEI
;
A
#
# COMPACT_ATOMS: atom_id res chain seq x y z
N MET A 1 39.22 -73.77 -189.58
CA MET A 1 39.58 -74.81 -188.58
C MET A 1 40.57 -74.17 -187.61
N CYS A 2 40.36 -74.01 -186.30
CA CYS A 2 39.19 -74.13 -185.44
C CYS A 2 39.31 -73.00 -184.41
N VAL A 3 38.32 -72.11 -184.43
CA VAL A 3 38.01 -71.10 -183.40
C VAL A 3 37.20 -71.83 -182.32
N ILE A 4 37.48 -71.59 -181.04
CA ILE A 4 36.54 -71.59 -179.88
C ILE A 4 37.38 -71.73 -178.58
N ASN A 5 36.97 -70.99 -177.54
CA ASN A 5 37.43 -70.98 -176.13
C ASN A 5 38.55 -70.03 -175.71
N ALA A 6 38.24 -68.72 -175.72
CA ALA A 6 38.93 -67.71 -174.92
C ALA A 6 37.98 -66.79 -174.11
N LYS A 7 36.66 -67.04 -174.11
CA LYS A 7 35.65 -66.19 -173.42
C LYS A 7 35.28 -66.67 -172.01
N ASP A 8 35.29 -67.97 -171.73
CA ASP A 8 34.84 -68.51 -170.41
C ASP A 8 35.84 -68.33 -169.25
N SER A 9 37.08 -67.89 -169.52
CA SER A 9 38.10 -67.63 -168.46
C SER A 9 38.08 -66.18 -167.94
N ALA A 10 37.44 -65.26 -168.66
CA ALA A 10 37.34 -63.85 -168.26
C ALA A 10 36.14 -63.64 -167.32
N ASP A 11 35.00 -64.28 -167.62
CA ASP A 11 33.77 -64.17 -166.81
C ASP A 11 33.93 -64.81 -165.42
N ASP A 12 34.62 -65.95 -165.28
CA ASP A 12 34.84 -66.55 -163.94
C ASP A 12 35.82 -65.72 -163.09
N ARG A 13 36.74 -64.97 -163.73
CA ARG A 13 37.61 -64.01 -163.02
C ARG A 13 36.85 -62.75 -162.59
N GLN A 14 35.93 -62.27 -163.42
CA GLN A 14 35.11 -61.11 -163.10
C GLN A 14 34.10 -61.43 -161.98
N LEU A 15 33.45 -62.58 -162.04
CA LEU A 15 32.53 -63.06 -160.99
C LEU A 15 33.24 -63.33 -159.66
N ARG A 16 34.53 -63.69 -159.67
CA ARG A 16 35.36 -63.79 -158.45
C ARG A 16 35.75 -62.42 -157.89
N ARG A 17 36.05 -61.44 -158.74
CA ARG A 17 36.33 -60.06 -158.29
C ARG A 17 35.08 -59.41 -157.72
N GLU A 18 33.93 -59.59 -158.35
CA GLU A 18 32.64 -59.08 -157.86
C GLU A 18 32.25 -59.74 -156.53
N ARG A 19 32.45 -61.06 -156.39
CA ARG A 19 32.26 -61.74 -155.08
C ARG A 19 33.22 -61.20 -154.02
N HIS A 20 34.50 -61.09 -154.32
CA HIS A 20 35.46 -60.57 -153.34
C HIS A 20 35.18 -59.11 -152.97
N GLN A 21 34.78 -58.28 -153.94
CA GLN A 21 34.41 -56.88 -153.71
C GLN A 21 33.15 -56.79 -152.85
N LYS A 22 32.16 -57.65 -153.10
CA LYS A 22 30.95 -57.76 -152.27
C LYS A 22 31.29 -58.22 -150.85
N ASP A 23 32.14 -59.23 -150.68
CA ASP A 23 32.60 -59.67 -149.35
C ASP A 23 33.36 -58.56 -148.62
N LEU A 24 34.12 -57.74 -149.36
CA LEU A 24 34.86 -56.60 -148.80
C LEU A 24 33.91 -55.45 -148.38
N GLU A 25 32.85 -55.21 -149.14
CA GLU A 25 31.79 -54.24 -148.81
C GLU A 25 30.92 -54.73 -147.64
N GLU A 26 30.56 -56.01 -147.62
CA GLU A 26 29.89 -56.67 -146.50
C GLU A 26 30.76 -56.63 -145.23
N PHE A 27 32.07 -56.87 -145.34
CA PHE A 27 32.99 -56.72 -144.21
C PHE A 27 33.12 -55.26 -143.74
N LYS A 28 33.19 -54.28 -144.65
CA LYS A 28 33.24 -52.85 -144.31
C LYS A 28 31.97 -52.40 -143.60
N THR A 29 30.81 -52.77 -144.12
CA THR A 29 29.50 -52.46 -143.50
C THR A 29 29.36 -53.13 -142.13
N LEU A 30 29.79 -54.40 -141.99
CA LEU A 30 29.84 -55.09 -140.70
C LEU A 30 30.77 -54.37 -139.70
N MET A 31 31.94 -53.90 -140.16
CA MET A 31 32.88 -53.16 -139.32
C MET A 31 32.30 -51.81 -138.88
N GLU A 32 31.58 -51.11 -139.77
CA GLU A 32 30.94 -49.85 -139.44
C GLU A 32 29.77 -50.07 -138.47
N GLN A 33 28.95 -51.10 -138.69
CA GLN A 33 27.92 -51.52 -137.73
C GLN A 33 28.52 -51.88 -136.36
N LYS A 34 29.67 -52.57 -136.31
CA LYS A 34 30.36 -52.88 -135.05
C LYS A 34 30.91 -51.63 -134.38
N ARG A 35 31.41 -50.65 -135.13
CA ARG A 35 31.84 -49.35 -134.60
C ARG A 35 30.67 -48.55 -134.06
N GLU A 36 29.54 -48.54 -134.77
CA GLU A 36 28.32 -47.87 -134.35
C GLU A 36 27.72 -48.52 -133.11
N GLN A 37 27.64 -49.86 -133.06
CA GLN A 37 27.25 -50.61 -131.86
C GLN A 37 28.15 -50.29 -130.67
N ARG A 38 29.46 -50.18 -130.87
CA ARG A 38 30.41 -49.77 -129.82
C ARG A 38 30.20 -48.32 -129.39
N LYS A 39 30.00 -47.39 -130.33
CA LYS A 39 29.70 -45.98 -130.02
C LYS A 39 28.40 -45.86 -129.22
N LEU A 40 27.35 -46.57 -129.62
CA LEU A 40 26.07 -46.61 -128.89
C LEU A 40 26.23 -47.24 -127.50
N ALA A 41 27.00 -48.33 -127.37
CA ALA A 41 27.30 -48.92 -126.07
C ALA A 41 28.09 -47.97 -125.17
N ILE A 42 29.09 -47.25 -125.70
CA ILE A 42 29.86 -46.24 -124.97
C ILE A 42 28.96 -45.05 -124.58
N SER A 43 28.06 -44.60 -125.45
CA SER A 43 27.08 -43.55 -125.13
C SER A 43 26.17 -43.97 -123.99
N ARG A 44 25.62 -45.20 -124.04
CA ARG A 44 24.78 -45.74 -122.95
C ARG A 44 25.54 -45.82 -121.63
N ILE A 45 26.77 -46.34 -121.64
CA ILE A 45 27.62 -46.39 -120.44
C ILE A 45 27.92 -44.97 -119.95
N SER A 46 28.18 -44.01 -120.83
CA SER A 46 28.42 -42.61 -120.46
C SER A 46 27.17 -41.97 -119.83
N ASP A 47 25.98 -42.24 -120.37
CA ASP A 47 24.71 -41.76 -119.82
C ASP A 47 24.45 -42.39 -118.45
N GLU A 48 24.68 -43.70 -118.30
CA GLU A 48 24.61 -44.42 -117.02
C GLU A 48 25.63 -43.89 -115.99
N LEU A 49 26.86 -43.59 -116.41
CA LEU A 49 27.85 -42.97 -115.53
C LEU A 49 27.43 -41.56 -115.10
N ASN A 50 26.82 -40.78 -116.00
CA ASN A 50 26.31 -39.45 -115.68
C ASN A 50 25.09 -39.50 -114.75
N THR A 51 24.18 -40.46 -114.92
CA THR A 51 23.05 -40.65 -113.99
C THR A 51 23.54 -41.12 -112.63
N LEU A 52 24.49 -42.06 -112.57
CA LEU A 52 25.10 -42.49 -111.31
C LEU A 52 25.85 -41.37 -110.59
N ARG A 53 26.55 -40.47 -111.32
CA ARG A 53 27.18 -39.28 -110.72
C ARG A 53 26.14 -38.34 -110.11
N ARG A 54 25.06 -38.03 -110.84
CA ARG A 54 23.97 -37.18 -110.29
C ARG A 54 23.33 -37.82 -109.06
N ASN A 55 23.04 -39.11 -109.11
CA ASN A 55 22.49 -39.84 -107.97
C ASN A 55 23.44 -39.83 -106.77
N LYS A 56 24.76 -39.95 -107.00
CA LYS A 56 25.76 -39.82 -105.94
C LYS A 56 25.74 -38.42 -105.32
N ASP A 57 25.74 -37.38 -106.14
CA ASP A 57 25.71 -35.99 -105.66
C ASP A 57 24.43 -35.69 -104.87
N ASP A 58 23.28 -36.22 -105.31
CA ASP A 58 22.00 -36.06 -104.62
C ASP A 58 21.96 -36.85 -103.30
N LEU A 59 22.52 -38.08 -103.28
CA LEU A 59 22.71 -38.83 -102.03
C LEU A 59 23.66 -38.12 -101.05
N GLU A 60 24.71 -37.46 -101.54
CA GLU A 60 25.61 -36.66 -100.70
C GLU A 60 24.90 -35.43 -100.13
N LYS A 61 24.10 -34.71 -100.94
CA LYS A 61 23.25 -33.62 -100.44
C LYS A 61 22.26 -34.12 -99.39
N GLU A 62 21.57 -35.23 -99.64
CA GLU A 62 20.62 -35.82 -98.69
C GLU A 62 21.31 -36.21 -97.38
N LYS A 63 22.51 -36.78 -97.44
CA LYS A 63 23.33 -37.06 -96.23
C LYS A 63 23.64 -35.78 -95.46
N THR A 64 24.06 -34.71 -96.13
CA THR A 64 24.35 -33.43 -95.44
C THR A 64 23.09 -32.83 -94.80
N LEU A 65 21.94 -32.90 -95.47
CA LEU A 65 20.66 -32.46 -94.92
C LEU A 65 20.24 -33.31 -93.72
N ARG A 66 20.41 -34.64 -93.80
CA ARG A 66 20.13 -35.57 -92.71
C ARG A 66 20.99 -35.26 -91.48
N ILE A 67 22.29 -35.02 -91.68
CA ILE A 67 23.19 -34.60 -90.58
C ILE A 67 22.73 -33.26 -89.98
N GLY A 68 22.29 -32.31 -90.81
CA GLY A 68 21.73 -31.04 -90.36
C GLY A 68 20.48 -31.21 -89.49
N LEU A 69 19.54 -32.04 -89.94
CA LEU A 69 18.31 -32.37 -89.20
C LEU A 69 18.62 -33.13 -87.90
N GLU A 70 19.56 -34.08 -87.92
CA GLU A 70 19.99 -34.81 -86.72
C GLU A 70 20.56 -33.86 -85.66
N ARG A 71 21.36 -32.86 -86.06
CA ARG A 71 21.85 -31.81 -85.16
C ARG A 71 20.71 -30.94 -84.60
N GLN A 72 19.74 -30.56 -85.43
CA GLN A 72 18.57 -29.79 -84.97
C GLN A 72 17.73 -30.59 -83.97
N VAL A 73 17.47 -31.88 -84.25
CA VAL A 73 16.76 -32.78 -83.33
C VAL A 73 17.53 -32.93 -82.02
N GLN A 74 18.86 -33.04 -82.08
CA GLN A 74 19.69 -33.12 -80.88
C GLN A 74 19.60 -31.83 -80.04
N ALA A 75 19.70 -30.66 -80.66
CA ALA A 75 19.53 -29.38 -79.98
C ALA A 75 18.13 -29.25 -79.34
N LEU A 76 17.07 -29.69 -80.03
CA LEU A 76 15.72 -29.70 -79.48
C LEU A 76 15.57 -30.67 -78.29
N LYS A 77 16.26 -31.81 -78.32
CA LYS A 77 16.30 -32.72 -77.16
C LYS A 77 16.99 -32.07 -75.97
N GLU A 78 18.09 -31.38 -76.18
CA GLU A 78 18.81 -30.64 -75.12
C GLU A 78 17.96 -29.50 -74.54
N VAL A 79 17.24 -28.75 -75.38
CA VAL A 79 16.28 -27.75 -74.90
C VAL A 79 15.15 -28.40 -74.09
N SER A 80 14.65 -29.56 -74.52
CA SER A 80 13.62 -30.31 -73.79
C SER A 80 14.15 -30.82 -72.43
N THR A 81 15.38 -31.34 -72.36
CA THR A 81 15.99 -31.77 -71.09
C THR A 81 16.18 -30.59 -70.15
N VAL A 82 16.72 -29.47 -70.63
CA VAL A 82 16.88 -28.25 -69.81
C VAL A 82 15.54 -27.70 -69.35
N SER A 83 14.51 -27.72 -70.22
CA SER A 83 13.16 -27.30 -69.84
C SER A 83 12.57 -28.19 -68.75
N ASN A 84 12.81 -29.50 -68.80
CA ASN A 84 12.36 -30.44 -67.77
C ASN A 84 13.11 -30.23 -66.45
N GLU A 85 14.42 -30.02 -66.49
CA GLU A 85 15.22 -29.69 -65.29
C GLU A 85 14.77 -28.36 -64.66
N MET A 86 14.48 -27.34 -65.47
CA MET A 86 13.94 -26.06 -64.99
C MET A 86 12.56 -26.25 -64.33
N LEU A 87 11.70 -27.09 -64.89
CA LEU A 87 10.41 -27.42 -64.28
C LEU A 87 10.58 -28.17 -62.96
N GLN A 88 11.51 -29.13 -62.89
CA GLN A 88 11.82 -29.84 -61.65
C GLN A 88 12.36 -28.89 -60.57
N LEU A 89 13.25 -27.96 -60.93
CA LEU A 89 13.75 -26.92 -60.01
C LEU A 89 12.63 -26.01 -59.51
N ARG A 90 11.69 -25.62 -60.38
CA ARG A 90 10.52 -24.84 -59.97
C ARG A 90 9.61 -25.65 -59.05
N GLU A 91 9.40 -26.92 -59.35
CA GLU A 91 8.59 -27.82 -58.52
C GLU A 91 9.20 -28.00 -57.12
N THR A 92 10.52 -28.22 -57.02
CA THR A 92 11.20 -28.33 -55.73
C THR A 92 11.15 -27.03 -54.94
N GLN A 93 11.33 -25.88 -55.59
CA GLN A 93 11.18 -24.56 -54.96
C GLN A 93 9.75 -24.34 -54.44
N VAL A 94 8.72 -24.69 -55.22
CA VAL A 94 7.31 -24.58 -54.80
C VAL A 94 7.01 -25.52 -53.62
N LEU A 95 7.54 -26.75 -53.64
CA LEU A 95 7.40 -27.69 -52.53
C LEU A 95 8.08 -27.19 -51.26
N GLU A 96 9.27 -26.59 -51.37
CA GLU A 96 9.98 -26.00 -50.24
C GLU A 96 9.21 -24.80 -49.67
N LEU A 97 8.70 -23.91 -50.53
CA LEU A 97 7.86 -22.79 -50.11
C LEU A 97 6.59 -23.27 -49.41
N LYS A 98 5.93 -24.30 -49.94
CA LYS A 98 4.76 -24.92 -49.31
C LYS A 98 5.10 -25.49 -47.93
N LYS A 99 6.25 -26.16 -47.80
CA LYS A 99 6.72 -26.67 -46.51
C LYS A 99 7.00 -25.54 -45.51
N ARG A 100 7.67 -24.46 -45.95
CA ARG A 100 7.91 -23.27 -45.12
C ARG A 100 6.62 -22.59 -44.68
N MET A 101 5.64 -22.48 -45.58
CA MET A 101 4.31 -21.97 -45.24
C MET A 101 3.64 -22.83 -44.17
N GLN A 102 3.63 -24.16 -44.34
CA GLN A 102 3.07 -25.07 -43.33
C GLN A 102 3.76 -24.93 -41.98
N THR A 103 5.09 -24.80 -41.94
CA THR A 103 5.79 -24.58 -40.66
C THR A 103 5.46 -23.23 -40.02
N MET A 104 5.24 -22.19 -40.83
CA MET A 104 4.78 -20.89 -40.31
C MET A 104 3.36 -20.99 -39.77
N GLU A 105 2.45 -21.66 -40.48
CA GLU A 105 1.08 -21.91 -40.05
C GLU A 105 1.06 -22.68 -38.71
N THR A 106 1.80 -23.78 -38.60
CA THR A 106 1.86 -24.54 -37.33
C THR A 106 2.48 -23.73 -36.20
N SER A 107 3.55 -22.97 -36.46
CA SER A 107 4.17 -22.12 -35.43
C SER A 107 3.24 -20.99 -34.96
N SER A 108 2.41 -20.46 -35.87
CA SER A 108 1.40 -19.45 -35.56
C SER A 108 0.26 -20.06 -34.73
N GLU A 109 -0.21 -21.25 -35.10
CA GLU A 109 -1.21 -21.98 -34.31
C GLU A 109 -0.72 -22.32 -32.90
N GLU A 110 0.51 -22.79 -32.75
CA GLU A 110 1.14 -23.06 -31.45
C GLU A 110 1.28 -21.78 -30.60
N SER A 111 1.65 -20.65 -31.22
CA SER A 111 1.71 -19.35 -30.55
C SER A 111 0.32 -18.90 -30.06
N LEU A 112 -0.73 -19.13 -30.85
CA LEU A 112 -2.11 -18.83 -30.46
C LEU A 112 -2.61 -19.75 -29.31
N ILE A 113 -2.25 -21.04 -29.35
CA ILE A 113 -2.61 -22.00 -28.30
C ILE A 113 -1.93 -21.63 -26.98
N THR A 114 -0.63 -21.32 -27.01
CA THR A 114 0.11 -20.89 -25.81
C THR A 114 -0.43 -19.58 -25.25
N LEU A 115 -0.76 -18.61 -26.10
CA LEU A 115 -1.39 -17.36 -25.69
C LEU A 115 -2.77 -17.59 -25.06
N ARG A 116 -3.61 -18.47 -25.63
CA ARG A 116 -4.89 -18.86 -25.04
C ARG A 116 -4.72 -19.48 -23.65
N ALA A 117 -3.77 -20.41 -23.49
CA ALA A 117 -3.49 -21.04 -22.20
C ALA A 117 -3.02 -20.02 -21.13
N GLN A 118 -2.23 -19.02 -21.54
CA GLN A 118 -1.85 -17.91 -20.66
C GLN A 118 -3.06 -17.07 -20.25
N TYR A 119 -3.97 -16.74 -21.17
CA TYR A 119 -5.20 -16.01 -20.84
C TYR A 119 -6.11 -16.81 -19.90
N GLU A 120 -6.26 -18.11 -20.11
CA GLU A 120 -7.03 -18.97 -19.20
C GLU A 120 -6.43 -18.99 -17.78
N THR A 121 -5.10 -19.06 -17.69
CA THR A 121 -4.38 -18.98 -16.41
C THR A 121 -4.58 -17.61 -15.74
N GLN A 122 -4.54 -16.52 -16.51
CA GLN A 122 -4.80 -15.17 -15.99
C GLN A 122 -6.23 -15.01 -15.48
N ILE A 123 -7.23 -15.51 -16.23
CA ILE A 123 -8.63 -15.50 -15.81
C ILE A 123 -8.81 -16.27 -14.50
N GLU A 124 -8.16 -17.43 -14.37
CA GLU A 124 -8.23 -18.23 -13.14
C GLU A 124 -7.57 -17.53 -11.95
N ASN A 125 -6.45 -16.84 -12.18
CA ASN A 125 -5.83 -16.01 -11.15
C ASN A 125 -6.73 -14.85 -10.72
N ILE A 126 -7.43 -14.20 -11.66
CA ILE A 126 -8.41 -13.14 -11.35
C ILE A 126 -9.57 -13.70 -10.51
N ARG A 127 -10.08 -14.89 -10.85
CA ARG A 127 -11.14 -15.55 -10.06
C ARG A 127 -10.70 -15.85 -8.64
N LYS A 128 -9.50 -16.44 -8.46
CA LYS A 128 -8.92 -16.70 -7.13
C LYS A 128 -8.71 -15.42 -6.34
N LEU A 129 -8.23 -14.37 -7.00
CA LEU A 129 -8.03 -13.07 -6.35
C LEU A 129 -9.36 -12.46 -5.91
N ARG A 130 -10.41 -12.54 -6.75
CA ARG A 130 -11.77 -12.12 -6.39
C ARG A 130 -12.28 -12.88 -5.17
N GLN A 131 -12.11 -14.20 -5.13
CA GLN A 131 -12.48 -15.02 -3.96
C GLN A 131 -11.73 -14.58 -2.70
N LEU A 132 -10.42 -14.34 -2.77
CA LEU A 132 -9.64 -13.87 -1.62
C LEU A 132 -10.06 -12.49 -1.13
N TYR A 133 -10.47 -11.58 -2.03
CA TYR A 133 -11.02 -10.28 -1.65
C TYR A 133 -12.41 -10.42 -1.00
N GLU A 134 -13.25 -11.31 -1.53
CA GLU A 134 -14.58 -11.63 -0.98
C GLU A 134 -14.45 -12.24 0.43
N GLU A 135 -13.57 -13.22 0.61
CA GLU A 135 -13.26 -13.82 1.92
C GLU A 135 -12.68 -12.79 2.91
N ARG A 136 -11.82 -11.87 2.44
CA ARG A 136 -11.29 -10.78 3.28
C ARG A 136 -12.39 -9.82 3.70
N ALA A 137 -13.31 -9.47 2.80
CA ALA A 137 -14.45 -8.62 3.10
C ALA A 137 -15.40 -9.29 4.10
N GLU A 138 -15.71 -10.57 3.92
CA GLU A 138 -16.50 -11.36 4.87
C GLU A 138 -15.83 -11.47 6.25
N ALA A 139 -14.51 -11.67 6.29
CA ALA A 139 -13.78 -11.71 7.56
C ALA A 139 -13.80 -10.36 8.29
N ALA A 140 -13.70 -9.25 7.55
CA ALA A 140 -13.83 -7.90 8.11
C ALA A 140 -15.24 -7.64 8.63
N ALA A 141 -16.28 -8.04 7.88
CA ALA A 141 -17.68 -7.94 8.30
C ALA A 141 -17.94 -8.76 9.58
N ARG A 142 -17.46 -10.02 9.63
CA ARG A 142 -17.54 -10.85 10.84
C ARG A 142 -16.75 -10.27 12.01
N GLY A 143 -15.63 -9.59 11.75
CA GLY A 143 -14.87 -8.88 12.78
C GLY A 143 -15.66 -7.71 13.38
N HIS A 144 -16.25 -6.87 12.53
CA HIS A 144 -17.10 -5.76 12.94
C HIS A 144 -18.35 -6.24 13.67
N GLU A 145 -19.01 -7.31 13.19
CA GLU A 145 -20.18 -7.90 13.86
C GLU A 145 -19.87 -8.37 15.29
N LYS A 146 -18.72 -9.05 15.48
CA LYS A 146 -18.27 -9.49 16.82
C LYS A 146 -17.97 -8.31 17.74
N GLU A 147 -17.40 -7.23 17.22
CA GLU A 147 -17.13 -6.04 18.03
C GLU A 147 -18.44 -5.33 18.43
N MET A 148 -19.37 -5.21 17.50
CA MET A 148 -20.72 -4.71 17.79
C MET A 148 -21.45 -5.58 18.82
N GLU A 149 -21.25 -6.90 18.80
CA GLU A 149 -21.81 -7.81 19.81
C GLU A 149 -21.17 -7.60 21.19
N LYS A 150 -19.84 -7.43 21.26
CA LYS A 150 -19.17 -7.07 22.53
C LYS A 150 -19.64 -5.73 23.07
N GLU A 151 -19.76 -4.71 22.23
CA GLU A 151 -20.28 -3.40 22.64
C GLU A 151 -21.72 -3.48 23.12
N ARG A 152 -22.57 -4.28 22.45
CA ARG A 152 -23.92 -4.58 22.95
C ARG A 152 -23.89 -5.26 24.31
N ALA A 153 -23.00 -6.24 24.53
CA ALA A 153 -22.86 -6.91 25.82
C ALA A 153 -22.31 -5.99 26.92
N LYS A 154 -21.41 -5.06 26.60
CA LYS A 154 -20.96 -4.01 27.54
C LYS A 154 -22.09 -3.07 27.89
N ASN A 155 -22.87 -2.63 26.89
CA ASN A 155 -24.02 -1.76 27.11
C ASN A 155 -25.09 -2.41 27.98
N THR A 156 -25.42 -3.69 27.77
CA THR A 156 -26.35 -4.40 28.64
C THR A 156 -25.83 -4.52 30.08
N LEU A 157 -24.53 -4.75 30.26
CA LEU A 157 -23.93 -4.75 31.60
C LEU A 157 -23.99 -3.37 32.27
N LEU A 158 -23.71 -2.30 31.51
CA LEU A 158 -23.81 -0.92 31.99
C LEU A 158 -25.25 -0.57 32.37
N GLU A 159 -26.24 -0.97 31.57
CA GLU A 159 -27.66 -0.81 31.87
C GLU A 159 -28.04 -1.52 33.17
N LEU A 160 -27.64 -2.79 33.35
CA LEU A 160 -27.87 -3.52 34.60
C LEU A 160 -27.21 -2.85 35.80
N LYS A 161 -26.01 -2.31 35.63
CA LYS A 161 -25.29 -1.60 36.70
C LYS A 161 -25.96 -0.27 37.06
N ILE A 162 -26.47 0.46 36.06
CA ILE A 162 -27.29 1.66 36.28
C ILE A 162 -28.56 1.27 37.03
N GLU A 163 -29.24 0.19 36.64
CA GLU A 163 -30.44 -0.30 37.32
C GLU A 163 -30.17 -0.71 38.78
N GLN A 164 -29.01 -1.30 39.05
CA GLN A 164 -28.56 -1.59 40.42
C GLN A 164 -28.38 -0.30 41.22
N PHE A 165 -27.66 0.69 40.66
CA PHE A 165 -27.45 1.96 41.34
C PHE A 165 -28.76 2.72 41.56
N THR A 166 -29.71 2.68 40.64
CA THR A 166 -31.02 3.32 40.82
C THR A 166 -31.83 2.66 41.95
N LYS A 167 -31.70 1.34 42.17
CA LYS A 167 -32.28 0.65 43.34
C LYS A 167 -31.57 0.99 44.65
N ASP A 168 -30.27 1.23 44.63
CA ASP A 168 -29.48 1.57 45.82
C ASP A 168 -29.67 3.03 46.29
N ILE A 169 -29.95 3.96 45.37
CA ILE A 169 -30.19 5.38 45.67
C ILE A 169 -31.26 5.59 46.77
N PRO A 170 -32.48 5.04 46.69
CA PRO A 170 -33.50 5.25 47.73
C PRO A 170 -33.10 4.63 49.07
N ILE A 171 -32.39 3.50 49.06
CA ILE A 171 -31.89 2.87 50.29
C ILE A 171 -30.85 3.79 50.97
N LYS A 172 -29.91 4.34 50.19
CA LYS A 172 -28.96 5.34 50.69
C LYS A 172 -29.65 6.58 51.22
N GLN A 173 -30.68 7.09 50.54
CA GLN A 173 -31.46 8.23 51.02
C GLN A 173 -32.16 7.93 52.36
N GLN A 174 -32.79 6.77 52.51
CA GLN A 174 -33.41 6.35 53.76
C GLN A 174 -32.40 6.19 54.91
N LEU A 175 -31.21 5.66 54.61
CA LEU A 175 -30.13 5.57 55.59
C LEU A 175 -29.62 6.95 55.98
N GLN A 176 -29.48 7.86 55.02
CA GLN A 176 -29.07 9.25 55.28
C GLN A 176 -30.11 9.99 56.14
N GLU A 177 -31.41 9.82 55.88
CA GLU A 177 -32.47 10.37 56.72
C GLU A 177 -32.42 9.83 58.15
N LYS A 178 -32.15 8.53 58.32
CA LYS A 178 -31.96 7.93 59.66
C LYS A 178 -30.73 8.49 60.36
N ILE A 179 -29.60 8.65 59.65
CA ILE A 179 -28.38 9.27 60.20
C ILE A 179 -28.69 10.70 60.65
N ASN A 180 -29.29 11.52 59.79
CA ASN A 180 -29.66 12.89 60.12
C ASN A 180 -30.61 12.95 61.32
N LYS A 181 -31.56 12.01 61.43
CA LYS A 181 -32.47 11.93 62.58
C LYS A 181 -31.74 11.55 63.88
N LEU A 182 -30.79 10.63 63.82
CA LEU A 182 -29.96 10.28 64.97
C LEU A 182 -29.01 11.43 65.35
N GLU A 183 -28.49 12.16 64.36
CA GLU A 183 -27.68 13.36 64.59
C GLU A 183 -28.51 14.46 65.26
N THR A 184 -29.73 14.75 64.80
CA THR A 184 -30.58 15.72 65.49
C THR A 184 -30.89 15.30 66.92
N GLN A 185 -31.23 14.03 67.16
CA GLN A 185 -31.42 13.49 68.51
C GLN A 185 -30.16 13.61 69.38
N ARG A 186 -28.99 13.33 68.81
CA ARG A 186 -27.71 13.52 69.50
C ARG A 186 -27.51 14.98 69.86
N THR A 187 -27.73 15.91 68.93
CA THR A 187 -27.58 17.34 69.21
C THR A 187 -28.56 17.83 70.27
N THR A 188 -29.82 17.35 70.28
CA THR A 188 -30.79 17.71 71.32
C THR A 188 -30.35 17.19 72.69
N HIS A 189 -29.91 15.94 72.78
CA HIS A 189 -29.38 15.40 74.03
C HIS A 189 -28.09 16.11 74.47
N GLU A 190 -27.24 16.52 73.54
CA GLU A 190 -26.03 17.29 73.84
C GLU A 190 -26.37 18.69 74.37
N THR A 191 -27.42 19.34 73.83
CA THR A 191 -27.94 20.60 74.39
C THR A 191 -28.59 20.42 75.76
N GLU A 192 -29.34 19.34 75.99
CA GLU A 192 -29.93 19.01 77.31
C GLU A 192 -28.84 18.71 78.35
N ILE A 193 -27.80 17.97 77.97
CA ILE A 193 -26.64 17.70 78.82
C ILE A 193 -25.96 19.02 79.19
N ASN A 194 -25.78 19.93 78.23
CA ASN A 194 -25.17 21.22 78.50
C ASN A 194 -26.06 22.09 79.42
N SER A 195 -27.38 22.14 79.21
CA SER A 195 -28.27 22.89 80.09
C SER A 195 -28.29 22.32 81.52
N LEU A 196 -28.35 21.00 81.67
CA LEU A 196 -28.26 20.33 82.97
C LEU A 196 -26.90 20.55 83.64
N LYS A 197 -25.83 20.61 82.85
CA LYS A 197 -24.48 20.91 83.35
C LYS A 197 -24.40 22.35 83.85
N ASP A 198 -25.00 23.30 83.15
CA ASP A 198 -25.07 24.71 83.56
C ASP A 198 -25.91 24.87 84.84
N GLU A 199 -27.06 24.19 84.92
CA GLU A 199 -27.88 24.15 86.13
C GLU A 199 -27.12 23.54 87.31
N ARG A 200 -26.42 22.43 87.09
CA ARG A 200 -25.54 21.84 88.11
C ARG A 200 -24.44 22.80 88.54
N SER A 201 -23.82 23.51 87.59
CA SER A 201 -22.79 24.52 87.89
C SER A 201 -23.34 25.66 88.75
N SER A 202 -24.55 26.14 88.43
CA SER A 202 -25.26 27.16 89.21
C SER A 202 -25.57 26.70 90.62
N LEU A 203 -26.12 25.48 90.79
CA LEU A 203 -26.40 24.90 92.10
C LEU A 203 -25.12 24.66 92.91
N VAL A 204 -24.03 24.21 92.28
CA VAL A 204 -22.72 24.05 92.92
C VAL A 204 -22.20 25.41 93.40
N ALA A 205 -22.32 26.47 92.61
CA ALA A 205 -21.93 27.82 93.02
C ALA A 205 -22.77 28.31 94.21
N ALA A 206 -24.08 28.06 94.19
CA ALA A 206 -24.99 28.38 95.30
C ALA A 206 -24.62 27.61 96.58
N CYS A 207 -24.38 26.30 96.49
CA CYS A 207 -23.92 25.48 97.62
C CYS A 207 -22.56 25.93 98.15
N SER A 208 -21.63 26.33 97.27
CA SER A 208 -20.33 26.88 97.69
C SER A 208 -20.50 28.20 98.45
N ASN A 209 -21.40 29.07 98.00
CA ASN A 209 -21.72 30.32 98.69
C ASN A 209 -22.40 30.06 100.04
N LEU A 210 -23.35 29.13 100.10
CA LEU A 210 -23.96 28.73 101.37
C LEU A 210 -22.93 28.12 102.33
N THR A 211 -21.97 27.35 101.80
CA THR A 211 -20.88 26.77 102.59
C THR A 211 -19.91 27.83 103.11
N SER A 212 -19.57 28.86 102.32
CA SER A 212 -18.75 29.98 102.79
C SER A 212 -19.49 30.81 103.85
N GLN A 213 -20.79 31.05 103.67
CA GLN A 213 -21.65 31.65 104.70
C GLN A 213 -21.68 30.82 105.98
N LEU A 214 -21.84 29.50 105.88
CA LEU A 214 -21.83 28.59 107.03
C LEU A 214 -20.46 28.59 107.74
N SER A 215 -19.36 28.68 106.99
CA SER A 215 -18.00 28.83 107.54
C SER A 215 -17.83 30.16 108.28
N LEU A 216 -18.36 31.26 107.74
CA LEU A 216 -18.37 32.57 108.37
C LEU A 216 -19.16 32.55 109.68
N ILE A 217 -20.34 31.94 109.66
CA ILE A 217 -21.19 31.75 110.84
C ILE A 217 -20.48 30.88 111.89
N ASN A 218 -19.89 29.77 111.49
CA ASN A 218 -19.12 28.91 112.39
C ASN A 218 -17.92 29.66 113.00
N ASN A 219 -17.21 30.49 112.23
CA ASN A 219 -16.14 31.36 112.76
C ASN A 219 -16.70 32.38 113.77
N LEU A 220 -17.84 33.01 113.49
CA LEU A 220 -18.49 33.94 114.44
C LEU A 220 -18.95 33.24 115.72
N PHE A 221 -19.56 32.05 115.63
CA PHE A 221 -19.97 31.28 116.80
C PHE A 221 -18.79 30.74 117.61
N SER A 222 -17.75 30.23 116.94
CA SER A 222 -16.51 29.82 117.61
C SER A 222 -15.89 30.98 118.38
N ASN A 223 -15.93 32.20 117.82
CA ASN A 223 -15.38 33.39 118.49
C ASN A 223 -16.28 33.93 119.62
N MET A 224 -17.60 33.81 119.47
CA MET A 224 -18.56 34.10 120.54
C MET A 224 -18.38 33.18 121.75
N LEU A 225 -17.92 31.95 121.52
CA LEU A 225 -17.62 30.97 122.57
C LEU A 225 -16.22 31.16 123.19
N THR A 226 -15.28 31.86 122.54
CA THR A 226 -13.91 32.09 123.07
C THR A 226 -13.71 33.38 123.85
N GLY A 227 -14.70 34.27 123.93
CA GLY A 227 -14.77 35.29 124.99
C GLY A 227 -13.74 36.44 124.96
N ASP A 228 -13.36 36.93 123.77
CA ASP A 228 -12.37 38.01 123.61
C ASP A 228 -12.92 39.16 122.75
N MET A 229 -14.01 39.79 123.21
CA MET A 229 -14.60 40.98 122.59
C MET A 229 -14.97 42.01 123.67
N ASP A 230 -14.38 43.21 123.59
CA ASP A 230 -14.73 44.35 124.44
C ASP A 230 -16.11 44.89 124.05
N PHE A 231 -17.13 44.38 124.73
CA PHE A 231 -18.55 44.70 124.52
C PHE A 231 -18.84 46.20 124.56
N ASP A 232 -18.10 46.97 125.36
CA ASP A 232 -18.36 48.40 125.54
C ASP A 232 -17.95 49.23 124.30
N LEU A 233 -16.88 48.83 123.60
CA LEU A 233 -16.43 49.50 122.36
C LEU A 233 -17.32 49.15 121.16
N LEU A 234 -17.77 47.90 121.09
CA LEU A 234 -18.71 47.45 120.06
C LEU A 234 -20.09 48.10 120.23
N THR A 235 -20.56 48.27 121.46
CA THR A 235 -21.84 48.93 121.75
C THR A 235 -21.80 50.41 121.36
N GLN A 236 -20.68 51.09 121.59
CA GLN A 236 -20.48 52.48 121.19
C GLN A 236 -20.46 52.63 119.66
N MET A 237 -19.76 51.75 118.94
CA MET A 237 -19.68 51.76 117.48
C MET A 237 -20.98 51.36 116.78
N LEU A 238 -21.77 50.45 117.37
CA LEU A 238 -23.11 50.13 116.89
C LEU A 238 -24.08 51.30 117.08
N GLN A 239 -23.92 52.04 118.18
CA GLN A 239 -24.78 53.18 118.50
C GLN A 239 -24.49 54.39 117.62
N ASP A 240 -23.21 54.67 117.32
CA ASP A 240 -22.81 55.75 116.42
C ASP A 240 -23.25 55.51 114.96
N ASN A 241 -23.34 54.25 114.54
CA ASN A 241 -23.77 53.86 113.19
C ASN A 241 -25.24 53.42 113.11
N HIS A 242 -26.01 53.54 114.19
CA HIS A 242 -27.38 53.01 114.29
C HIS A 242 -28.34 53.60 113.25
N ASN A 243 -28.24 54.90 112.96
CA ASN A 243 -29.06 55.55 111.94
C ASN A 243 -28.71 55.09 110.52
N LEU A 244 -27.43 54.84 110.24
CA LEU A 244 -26.96 54.36 108.93
C LEU A 244 -27.34 52.89 108.71
N ILE A 245 -27.27 52.08 109.77
CA ILE A 245 -27.74 50.69 109.77
C ILE A 245 -29.27 50.64 109.54
N THR A 246 -30.02 51.53 110.18
CA THR A 246 -31.48 51.59 110.02
C THR A 246 -31.88 52.02 108.61
N ASP A 247 -31.16 52.97 108.00
CA ASP A 247 -31.38 53.38 106.61
C ASP A 247 -30.98 52.29 105.60
N LEU A 248 -29.87 51.57 105.82
CA LEU A 248 -29.44 50.47 104.95
C LEU A 248 -30.35 49.24 105.06
N ILE A 249 -30.97 49.00 106.23
CA ILE A 249 -31.97 47.95 106.39
C ILE A 249 -33.30 48.34 105.71
N ALA A 250 -33.66 49.62 105.75
CA ALA A 250 -34.91 50.09 105.14
C ALA A 250 -34.82 50.21 103.60
N ASN A 251 -33.65 50.55 103.05
CA ASN A 251 -33.52 50.96 101.64
C ASN A 251 -32.36 50.29 100.85
N GLY A 252 -31.51 49.44 101.44
CA GLY A 252 -30.31 48.88 100.80
C GLY A 252 -30.31 47.35 100.64
N ASP A 253 -29.45 46.82 99.77
CA ASP A 253 -29.25 45.37 99.59
C ASP A 253 -28.63 44.75 100.85
N ILE A 254 -29.06 43.53 101.19
CA ILE A 254 -28.58 42.75 102.35
C ILE A 254 -27.04 42.61 102.35
N ASN A 255 -26.42 42.60 101.16
CA ASN A 255 -24.98 42.54 100.99
C ASN A 255 -24.27 43.82 101.47
N ASP A 256 -24.88 44.99 101.31
CA ASP A 256 -24.29 46.26 101.75
C ASP A 256 -24.44 46.43 103.27
N THR A 257 -25.55 45.95 103.83
CA THR A 257 -25.74 45.85 105.28
C THR A 257 -24.73 44.88 105.90
N ALA A 258 -24.50 43.73 105.26
CA ALA A 258 -23.49 42.76 105.67
C ALA A 258 -22.06 43.32 105.54
N ALA A 259 -21.75 44.07 104.48
CA ALA A 259 -20.44 44.70 104.30
C ALA A 259 -20.16 45.81 105.33
N LEU A 260 -21.17 46.58 105.76
CA LEU A 260 -21.04 47.56 106.83
C LEU A 260 -20.79 46.88 108.18
N LEU A 261 -21.52 45.80 108.48
CA LEU A 261 -21.33 45.01 109.71
C LEU A 261 -19.97 44.31 109.73
N VAL A 262 -19.50 43.81 108.58
CA VAL A 262 -18.15 43.27 108.41
C VAL A 262 -17.10 44.36 108.59
N ASN A 263 -17.29 45.58 108.07
CA ASN A 263 -16.34 46.68 108.30
C ASN A 263 -16.29 47.16 109.76
N ILE A 264 -17.42 47.15 110.47
CA ILE A 264 -17.48 47.45 111.91
C ILE A 264 -16.75 46.36 112.70
N ALA A 265 -16.96 45.09 112.35
CA ALA A 265 -16.21 43.98 112.93
C ALA A 265 -14.70 44.06 112.58
N GLU A 266 -14.34 44.28 111.33
CA GLU A 266 -12.96 44.32 110.83
C GLU A 266 -12.15 45.48 111.41
N LYS A 267 -12.79 46.63 111.72
CA LYS A 267 -12.16 47.74 112.48
C LYS A 267 -11.87 47.40 113.94
N VAL A 268 -12.66 46.52 114.56
CA VAL A 268 -12.39 45.98 115.90
C VAL A 268 -11.26 44.93 115.85
N TYR A 269 -11.05 44.29 114.70
CA TYR A 269 -10.09 43.19 114.49
C TYR A 269 -8.72 43.59 113.88
N LYS A 270 -8.14 44.77 114.21
CA LYS A 270 -6.85 45.14 113.61
C LYS A 270 -5.69 44.23 114.06
N LYS A 271 -5.29 43.34 113.13
CA LYS A 271 -3.94 42.77 112.82
C LYS A 271 -3.58 41.36 113.39
N PRO A 272 -2.69 40.59 112.70
CA PRO A 272 -3.02 39.71 111.55
C PRO A 272 -2.42 38.28 111.66
N ASP A 273 -2.93 37.34 110.85
CA ASP A 273 -2.23 36.34 110.00
C ASP A 273 -1.10 35.45 110.61
N GLU A 274 -1.00 34.12 110.42
CA GLU A 274 -1.27 33.22 109.27
C GLU A 274 -1.53 31.78 109.80
N ALA A 275 -2.58 31.08 109.37
CA ALA A 275 -2.75 30.32 108.11
C ALA A 275 -2.12 28.91 108.12
N LYS A 276 -3.00 27.91 108.24
CA LYS A 276 -2.77 26.50 107.97
C LYS A 276 -3.82 26.04 106.96
N ASP A 277 -3.36 25.22 106.00
CA ASP A 277 -4.10 24.28 105.17
C ASP A 277 -5.12 24.81 104.14
N SER A 278 -4.88 24.53 102.85
CA SER A 278 -5.49 23.34 102.23
C SER A 278 -5.39 23.29 100.69
N SER A 279 -5.32 22.04 100.22
CA SER A 279 -5.80 21.52 98.92
C SER A 279 -4.92 21.70 97.68
N THR A 280 -4.54 20.58 97.06
CA THR A 280 -5.05 20.21 95.72
C THR A 280 -4.84 18.70 95.49
N ALA A 281 -5.94 17.95 95.49
CA ALA A 281 -6.01 16.53 95.15
C ALA A 281 -6.09 16.36 93.62
N SER A 282 -5.13 15.64 93.03
CA SER A 282 -5.14 15.24 91.61
C SER A 282 -4.12 14.11 91.32
N SER A 283 -4.17 12.98 92.04
CA SER A 283 -3.30 11.82 91.73
C SER A 283 -4.04 10.51 91.41
N SER A 284 -5.32 10.37 91.73
CA SER A 284 -5.99 9.06 91.63
C SER A 284 -6.23 8.55 90.19
N ALA A 285 -6.41 9.43 89.20
CA ALA A 285 -6.73 9.00 87.83
C ALA A 285 -5.51 8.52 87.03
N LYS A 286 -4.29 8.97 87.37
CA LYS A 286 -3.06 8.56 86.68
C LYS A 286 -2.57 7.18 87.14
N GLU A 287 -2.91 6.79 88.37
CA GLU A 287 -2.49 5.52 88.98
C GLU A 287 -3.37 4.33 88.52
N GLU A 288 -4.66 4.57 88.21
CA GLU A 288 -5.55 3.58 87.61
C GLU A 288 -5.23 3.29 86.13
N ILE A 289 -4.77 4.29 85.36
CA ILE A 289 -4.32 4.08 83.98
C ILE A 289 -3.00 3.27 83.97
N ALA A 290 -2.07 3.58 84.88
CA ALA A 290 -0.81 2.86 85.01
C ALA A 290 -1.01 1.39 85.45
N SER A 291 -1.98 1.11 86.34
CA SER A 291 -2.23 -0.25 86.83
C SER A 291 -2.97 -1.17 85.84
N ASN A 292 -3.63 -0.62 84.83
CA ASN A 292 -4.37 -1.40 83.82
C ASN A 292 -3.55 -1.69 82.54
N LEU A 293 -2.46 -0.97 82.29
CA LEU A 293 -1.53 -1.23 81.16
C LEU A 293 -1.01 -2.68 81.12
N PRO A 294 -0.58 -3.30 82.25
CA PRO A 294 -0.09 -4.68 82.26
C PRO A 294 -1.18 -5.74 82.01
N LYS A 295 -2.46 -5.40 82.20
CA LYS A 295 -3.59 -6.30 81.90
C LYS A 295 -3.92 -6.26 80.41
N VAL A 296 -3.89 -5.07 79.81
CA VAL A 296 -4.05 -4.88 78.37
C VAL A 296 -2.91 -5.56 77.60
N TRP A 297 -1.67 -5.44 78.08
CA TRP A 297 -0.52 -6.13 77.48
C TRP A 297 -0.62 -7.66 77.58
N ARG A 298 -1.11 -8.20 78.71
CA ARG A 298 -1.37 -9.65 78.84
C ARG A 298 -2.45 -10.12 77.89
N MET A 299 -3.55 -9.38 77.76
CA MET A 299 -4.65 -9.72 76.86
C MET A 299 -4.23 -9.64 75.39
N LEU A 300 -3.36 -8.70 75.02
CA LEU A 300 -2.74 -8.64 73.68
C LEU A 300 -1.82 -9.83 73.40
N ILE A 301 -0.99 -10.25 74.37
CA ILE A 301 -0.16 -11.47 74.25
C ILE A 301 -1.04 -12.72 74.16
N GLU A 302 -2.12 -12.79 74.92
CA GLU A 302 -3.05 -13.92 74.93
C GLU A 302 -3.87 -14.00 73.64
N LEU A 303 -4.23 -12.86 73.04
CA LEU A 303 -4.84 -12.77 71.71
C LEU A 303 -3.84 -13.10 70.58
N LEU A 304 -2.55 -12.79 70.75
CA LEU A 304 -1.49 -13.20 69.82
C LEU A 304 -1.19 -14.70 69.91
N ASN A 305 -1.14 -15.27 71.11
CA ASN A 305 -0.92 -16.71 71.31
C ASN A 305 -2.12 -17.56 70.88
N SER A 306 -3.36 -17.07 71.10
CA SER A 306 -4.56 -17.78 70.62
C SER A 306 -4.70 -17.77 69.09
N HIS A 307 -3.95 -16.95 68.37
CA HIS A 307 -3.89 -16.98 66.91
C HIS A 307 -2.86 -17.98 66.34
N GLU A 308 -1.90 -18.47 67.17
CA GLU A 308 -0.97 -19.54 66.79
C GLU A 308 -1.54 -20.95 67.05
N ASP A 309 -2.46 -21.11 68.01
CA ASP A 309 -3.05 -22.41 68.38
C ASP A 309 -4.17 -22.90 67.42
N SER A 310 -4.51 -22.13 66.38
CA SER A 310 -5.50 -22.52 65.36
C SER A 310 -4.90 -23.26 64.14
N TYR A 311 -3.80 -23.98 64.34
CA TYR A 311 -3.34 -25.02 63.41
C TYR A 311 -3.38 -26.38 64.08
N HIS A 312 -4.57 -26.97 64.03
CA HIS A 312 -4.84 -28.35 64.37
C HIS A 312 -3.95 -29.31 63.55
N MET A 313 -2.98 -29.97 64.19
CA MET A 313 -2.47 -31.28 63.74
C MET A 313 -2.11 -32.17 64.94
N VAL A 314 -2.91 -33.24 65.08
CA VAL A 314 -2.66 -34.53 65.74
C VAL A 314 -2.65 -34.56 67.29
N PRO A 315 -3.74 -35.06 67.92
CA PRO A 315 -3.79 -35.35 69.35
C PRO A 315 -3.10 -36.69 69.67
N GLY A 316 -2.21 -36.66 70.67
CA GLY A 316 -1.74 -37.84 71.38
C GLY A 316 -0.31 -38.27 71.05
N THR A 317 0.54 -38.34 72.08
CA THR A 317 1.62 -39.35 72.28
C THR A 317 2.71 -38.87 73.26
N SER A 318 2.71 -37.60 73.70
CA SER A 318 3.83 -37.09 74.51
C SER A 318 3.98 -37.78 75.89
N ASP A 319 2.91 -38.30 76.48
CA ASP A 319 2.95 -38.91 77.83
C ASP A 319 3.00 -40.44 77.87
N GLU A 320 2.98 -41.13 76.72
CA GLU A 320 2.73 -42.58 76.67
C GLU A 320 4.00 -43.45 76.87
N CYS A 321 5.18 -42.82 76.92
CA CYS A 321 6.48 -43.51 77.10
C CYS A 321 6.96 -43.59 78.56
N TYR A 322 6.25 -42.95 79.49
CA TYR A 322 6.62 -42.90 80.91
C TYR A 322 5.67 -43.78 81.75
N LYS A 323 6.24 -44.75 82.48
CA LYS A 323 5.52 -45.52 83.49
C LYS A 323 5.77 -44.92 84.87
N HIS A 324 4.72 -44.60 85.61
CA HIS A 324 4.86 -44.17 87.01
C HIS A 324 5.14 -45.38 87.91
N VAL A 325 6.30 -45.39 88.55
CA VAL A 325 6.69 -46.41 89.54
C VAL A 325 6.76 -45.75 90.91
N LYS A 326 6.04 -46.29 91.90
CA LYS A 326 6.11 -45.80 93.28
C LYS A 326 7.35 -46.38 93.98
N THR A 327 8.25 -45.51 94.42
CA THR A 327 9.40 -45.86 95.27
C THR A 327 9.23 -45.24 96.67
N ALA A 328 9.94 -45.75 97.68
CA ALA A 328 9.77 -45.34 99.09
C ALA A 328 10.03 -43.83 99.38
N THR A 329 10.55 -43.09 98.42
CA THR A 329 10.79 -41.64 98.47
C THR A 329 9.89 -40.82 97.53
N GLY A 330 8.87 -41.43 96.92
CA GLY A 330 7.89 -40.79 96.02
C GLY A 330 7.66 -41.55 94.70
N SER A 331 6.60 -41.19 93.97
CA SER A 331 6.35 -41.70 92.61
C SER A 331 7.35 -41.10 91.62
N ARG A 332 8.20 -41.93 91.03
CA ARG A 332 9.13 -41.53 89.96
C ARG A 332 8.61 -42.02 88.61
N THR A 333 8.58 -41.16 87.61
CA THR A 333 8.34 -41.51 86.21
C THR A 333 9.58 -42.20 85.66
N VAL A 334 9.45 -43.45 85.24
CA VAL A 334 10.55 -44.21 84.62
C VAL A 334 10.15 -44.53 83.19
N ILE A 335 11.06 -44.26 82.26
CA ILE A 335 10.87 -44.52 80.83
C ILE A 335 10.76 -46.03 80.61
N SER A 336 9.69 -46.46 79.95
CA SER A 336 9.47 -47.87 79.64
C SER A 336 10.24 -48.25 78.37
N VAL A 337 11.27 -49.08 78.50
CA VAL A 337 12.14 -49.50 77.37
C VAL A 337 11.34 -50.21 76.27
N SER A 338 10.31 -50.99 76.63
CA SER A 338 9.46 -51.65 75.63
C SER A 338 8.49 -50.70 74.93
N GLN A 339 7.98 -49.67 75.60
CA GLN A 339 7.10 -48.66 74.97
C GLN A 339 7.89 -47.72 74.07
N THR A 340 9.09 -47.31 74.49
CA THR A 340 9.99 -46.52 73.63
C THR A 340 10.44 -47.30 72.41
N PHE A 341 10.68 -48.61 72.52
CA PHE A 341 10.98 -49.46 71.37
C PHE A 341 9.81 -49.55 70.38
N LEU A 342 8.57 -49.72 70.86
CA LEU A 342 7.37 -49.72 70.00
C LEU A 342 7.18 -48.36 69.31
N ARG A 343 7.30 -47.26 70.06
CA ARG A 343 7.20 -45.91 69.50
C ARG A 343 8.27 -45.65 68.45
N LEU A 344 9.52 -46.08 68.68
CA LEU A 344 10.60 -45.95 67.71
C LEU A 344 10.32 -46.76 66.44
N LYS A 345 9.79 -47.99 66.57
CA LYS A 345 9.38 -48.79 65.42
C LYS A 345 8.29 -48.09 64.60
N ASP A 346 7.27 -47.55 65.27
CA ASP A 346 6.18 -46.83 64.60
C ASP A 346 6.70 -45.57 63.88
N LEU A 347 7.56 -44.79 64.55
CA LEU A 347 8.22 -43.63 63.95
C LEU A 347 9.11 -44.00 62.74
N ILE A 348 9.77 -45.17 62.76
CA ILE A 348 10.54 -45.64 61.61
C ILE A 348 9.63 -46.02 60.44
N LEU A 349 8.50 -46.69 60.71
CA LEU A 349 7.52 -47.02 59.67
C LEU A 349 6.89 -45.77 59.08
N GLU A 350 6.54 -44.80 59.93
CA GLU A 350 6.04 -43.49 59.53
C GLU A 350 7.08 -42.73 58.69
N LYS A 351 8.33 -42.64 59.16
CA LYS A 351 9.43 -42.06 58.38
C LYS A 351 9.55 -42.72 57.01
N ASN A 352 9.52 -44.04 56.93
CA ASN A 352 9.63 -44.76 55.66
C ASN A 352 8.43 -44.50 54.73
N SER A 353 7.23 -44.37 55.30
CA SER A 353 6.02 -43.96 54.56
C SER A 353 6.17 -42.54 54.01
N LEU A 354 6.57 -41.59 54.85
CA LEU A 354 6.82 -40.20 54.46
C LEU A 354 7.92 -40.09 53.40
N VAL A 355 8.99 -40.87 53.51
CA VAL A 355 10.06 -40.89 52.48
C VAL A 355 9.53 -41.38 51.13
N LYS A 356 8.64 -42.38 51.11
CA LYS A 356 7.99 -42.83 49.86
C LYS A 356 7.10 -41.73 49.29
N GLU A 357 6.34 -41.05 50.12
CA GLU A 357 5.45 -39.97 49.68
C GLU A 357 6.24 -38.77 49.16
N VAL A 358 7.32 -38.37 49.85
CA VAL A 358 8.25 -37.34 49.37
C VAL A 358 8.89 -37.74 48.04
N SER A 359 9.24 -39.02 47.86
CA SER A 359 9.77 -39.51 46.58
C SER A 359 8.73 -39.45 45.47
N ARG A 360 7.47 -39.80 45.76
CA ARG A 360 6.34 -39.68 44.81
C ARG A 360 6.10 -38.22 44.42
N LEU A 361 6.10 -37.31 45.40
CA LEU A 361 5.98 -35.87 45.17
C LEU A 361 7.14 -35.32 44.34
N LYS A 362 8.37 -35.79 44.57
CA LYS A 362 9.53 -35.40 43.77
C LYS A 362 9.38 -35.81 42.31
N THR A 363 8.90 -37.02 42.03
CA THR A 363 8.63 -37.47 40.66
C THR A 363 7.52 -36.65 40.02
N LEU A 364 6.44 -36.37 40.75
CA LEU A 364 5.35 -35.53 40.24
C LEU A 364 5.82 -34.10 39.93
N ASN A 365 6.57 -33.47 40.84
CA ASN A 365 7.15 -32.16 40.60
C ASN A 365 8.07 -32.16 39.38
N GLY A 366 8.92 -33.18 39.21
CA GLY A 366 9.74 -33.32 38.01
C GLY A 366 8.90 -33.43 36.71
N HIS A 367 7.75 -34.10 36.75
CA HIS A 367 6.83 -34.12 35.61
C HIS A 367 6.18 -32.75 35.35
N LEU A 368 5.80 -32.03 36.40
CA LEU A 368 5.22 -30.68 36.28
C LEU A 368 6.23 -29.67 35.75
N GLU A 369 7.47 -29.70 36.24
CA GLU A 369 8.58 -28.88 35.74
C GLU A 369 8.83 -29.13 34.25
N ASN A 370 8.92 -30.41 33.84
CA ASN A 370 9.10 -30.76 32.43
C ASN A 370 7.93 -30.28 31.56
N ARG A 371 6.68 -30.42 32.05
CA ARG A 371 5.50 -29.92 31.34
C ARG A 371 5.50 -28.39 31.22
N LEU A 372 5.90 -27.68 32.27
CA LEU A 372 6.01 -26.24 32.30
C LEU A 372 7.05 -25.77 31.27
N VAL A 373 8.25 -26.36 31.27
CA VAL A 373 9.30 -26.05 30.30
C VAL A 373 8.84 -26.29 28.85
N LEU A 374 8.09 -27.37 28.60
CA LEU A 374 7.52 -27.63 27.27
C LEU A 374 6.47 -26.58 26.87
N GLN A 375 5.62 -26.16 27.79
CA GLN A 375 4.64 -25.10 27.54
C GLN A 375 5.32 -23.76 27.29
N GLU A 376 6.35 -23.41 28.06
CA GLU A 376 7.15 -22.21 27.87
C GLU A 376 7.80 -22.18 26.47
N ARG A 377 8.40 -23.30 26.03
CA ARG A 377 8.94 -23.41 24.66
C ARG A 377 7.86 -23.23 23.59
N ARG A 378 6.69 -23.85 23.77
CA ARG A 378 5.56 -23.71 22.83
C ARG A 378 5.08 -22.26 22.76
N LEU A 379 4.95 -21.58 23.91
CA LEU A 379 4.61 -20.16 23.97
C LEU A 379 5.69 -19.29 23.30
N GLY A 380 6.97 -19.62 23.46
CA GLY A 380 8.07 -18.96 22.77
C GLY A 380 7.94 -19.03 21.24
N VAL A 381 7.60 -20.20 20.70
CA VAL A 381 7.34 -20.36 19.25
C VAL A 381 6.14 -19.53 18.81
N VAL A 382 5.00 -19.62 19.51
CA VAL A 382 3.79 -18.84 19.19
C VAL A 382 4.07 -17.33 19.23
N THR A 383 4.81 -16.87 20.22
CA THR A 383 5.20 -15.46 20.36
C THR A 383 6.09 -15.00 19.20
N SER A 384 7.01 -15.86 18.75
CA SER A 384 7.87 -15.56 17.61
C SER A 384 7.08 -15.46 16.29
N GLU A 385 6.11 -16.35 16.08
CA GLU A 385 5.23 -16.32 14.91
C GLU A 385 4.30 -15.10 14.95
N LEU A 386 3.74 -14.76 16.13
CA LEU A 386 2.94 -13.55 16.31
C LEU A 386 3.74 -12.28 16.00
N ARG A 387 5.02 -12.24 16.37
CA ARG A 387 5.90 -11.12 16.01
C ARG A 387 6.11 -11.02 14.50
N LYS A 388 6.27 -12.15 13.80
CA LYS A 388 6.38 -12.17 12.34
C LYS A 388 5.10 -11.68 11.68
N THR A 389 3.93 -12.17 12.11
CA THR A 389 2.64 -11.73 11.57
C THR A 389 2.39 -10.25 11.85
N TRP A 390 2.71 -9.78 13.06
CA TRP A 390 2.65 -8.35 13.40
C TRP A 390 3.54 -7.48 12.51
N GLY A 391 4.75 -7.96 12.19
CA GLY A 391 5.65 -7.30 11.24
C GLY A 391 5.06 -7.20 9.84
N ILE A 392 4.40 -8.26 9.36
CA ILE A 392 3.70 -8.26 8.06
C ILE A 392 2.51 -7.29 8.09
N VAL A 393 1.70 -7.32 9.14
CA VAL A 393 0.56 -6.41 9.33
C VAL A 393 1.03 -4.96 9.36
N SER A 394 2.15 -4.67 10.04
CA SER A 394 2.73 -3.32 10.08
C SER A 394 3.17 -2.85 8.70
N LYS A 395 3.84 -3.71 7.92
CA LYS A 395 4.20 -3.41 6.53
C LYS A 395 2.97 -3.16 5.66
N LEU A 396 1.93 -3.98 5.79
CA LEU A 396 0.69 -3.83 5.04
C LEU A 396 -0.03 -2.52 5.39
N LYS A 397 -0.03 -2.11 6.67
CA LYS A 397 -0.57 -0.82 7.11
C LYS A 397 0.18 0.36 6.48
N VAL A 398 1.51 0.30 6.40
CA VAL A 398 2.32 1.35 5.74
C VAL A 398 2.00 1.41 4.24
N GLN A 399 1.96 0.26 3.56
CA GLN A 399 1.62 0.18 2.13
C GLN A 399 0.20 0.71 1.86
N HIS A 400 -0.76 0.39 2.72
CA HIS A 400 -2.12 0.89 2.60
C HIS A 400 -2.17 2.43 2.73
N ARG A 401 -1.46 3.01 3.69
CA ARG A 401 -1.34 4.48 3.83
C ARG A 401 -0.70 5.13 2.60
N GLN A 402 0.33 4.52 2.05
CA GLN A 402 0.99 5.00 0.82
C GLN A 402 0.03 4.95 -0.37
N LEU A 403 -0.65 3.83 -0.58
CA LEU A 403 -1.61 3.67 -1.67
C LEU A 403 -2.76 4.68 -1.55
N HIS A 404 -3.29 4.87 -0.34
CA HIS A 404 -4.34 5.86 -0.08
C HIS A 404 -3.87 7.29 -0.35
N THR A 405 -2.60 7.60 -0.06
CA THR A 405 -2.00 8.91 -0.39
C THR A 405 -1.89 9.09 -1.91
N HIS A 406 -1.41 8.07 -2.64
CA HIS A 406 -1.36 8.10 -4.10
C HIS A 406 -2.75 8.22 -4.73
N GLU A 407 -3.74 7.51 -4.20
CA GLU A 407 -5.13 7.63 -4.64
C GLU A 407 -5.66 9.05 -4.45
N LYS A 408 -5.41 9.69 -3.30
CA LYS A 408 -5.80 11.09 -3.06
C LYS A 408 -5.16 12.04 -4.07
N ILE A 409 -3.86 11.87 -4.36
CA ILE A 409 -3.16 12.68 -5.36
C ILE A 409 -3.79 12.50 -6.74
N LEU A 410 -4.02 11.25 -7.17
CA LEU A 410 -4.63 10.97 -8.47
C LEU A 410 -6.06 11.51 -8.58
N ARG A 411 -6.85 11.45 -7.50
CA ARG A 411 -8.18 12.05 -7.45
C ARG A 411 -8.11 13.57 -7.63
N TYR A 412 -7.17 14.24 -6.96
CA TYR A 412 -6.95 15.67 -7.11
C TYR A 412 -6.51 16.04 -8.54
N GLU A 413 -5.55 15.31 -9.12
CA GLU A 413 -5.11 15.53 -10.50
C GLU A 413 -6.24 15.33 -11.51
N LEU A 414 -7.06 14.28 -11.33
CA LEU A 414 -8.20 14.02 -12.19
C LEU A 414 -9.24 15.14 -12.08
N GLN A 415 -9.53 15.61 -10.87
CA GLN A 415 -10.43 16.75 -10.63
C GLN A 415 -9.89 18.02 -11.32
N HIS A 416 -8.60 18.31 -11.17
CA HIS A 416 -7.95 19.44 -11.81
C HIS A 416 -8.03 19.36 -13.35
N LYS A 417 -7.74 18.20 -13.93
CA LYS A 417 -7.87 17.97 -15.39
C LYS A 417 -9.30 18.12 -15.88
N ARG A 418 -10.28 17.63 -15.12
CA ARG A 418 -11.71 17.82 -15.44
C ARG A 418 -12.09 19.29 -15.45
N HIS A 419 -11.64 20.05 -14.45
CA HIS A 419 -11.88 21.49 -14.37
C HIS A 419 -11.25 22.24 -15.56
N MET A 420 -10.03 21.89 -15.95
CA MET A 420 -9.38 22.46 -17.13
C MET A 420 -10.16 22.17 -18.42
N LEU A 421 -10.61 20.92 -18.61
CA LEU A 421 -11.42 20.54 -19.78
C LEU A 421 -12.77 21.27 -19.82
N THR A 422 -13.42 21.49 -18.67
CA THR A 422 -14.67 22.27 -18.63
C THR A 422 -14.43 23.72 -19.02
N ASN A 423 -13.32 24.32 -18.57
CA ASN A 423 -12.97 25.70 -18.93
C ASN A 423 -12.68 25.82 -20.43
N LEU A 424 -11.87 24.91 -21.00
CA LEU A 424 -11.61 24.89 -22.44
C LEU A 424 -12.89 24.67 -23.25
N LYS A 425 -13.81 23.82 -22.78
CA LYS A 425 -15.11 23.62 -23.42
C LYS A 425 -15.93 24.91 -23.41
N GLN A 426 -15.96 25.63 -22.28
CA GLN A 426 -16.65 26.91 -22.17
C GLN A 426 -16.04 27.97 -23.10
N GLU A 427 -14.71 28.04 -23.19
CA GLU A 427 -14.01 28.94 -24.11
C GLU A 427 -14.33 28.62 -25.58
N LEU A 428 -14.35 27.35 -25.96
CA LEU A 428 -14.73 26.92 -27.31
C LEU A 428 -16.20 27.24 -27.63
N GLU A 429 -17.10 27.07 -26.66
CA GLU A 429 -18.52 27.42 -26.81
C GLU A 429 -18.68 28.94 -26.97
N CYS A 430 -17.97 29.74 -26.18
CA CYS A 430 -17.92 31.19 -26.33
C CYS A 430 -17.39 31.59 -27.71
N CYS A 431 -16.29 31.00 -28.17
CA CYS A 431 -15.76 31.22 -29.52
C CYS A 431 -16.81 30.88 -30.59
N LYS A 432 -17.48 29.73 -30.47
CA LYS A 432 -18.53 29.33 -31.41
C LYS A 432 -19.69 30.33 -31.46
N GLU A 433 -20.18 30.78 -30.31
CA GLU A 433 -21.23 31.81 -30.22
C GLU A 433 -20.78 33.13 -30.86
N THR A 434 -19.52 33.54 -30.68
CA THR A 434 -19.00 34.75 -31.34
C THR A 434 -18.98 34.60 -32.86
N TRP A 435 -18.58 33.45 -33.39
CA TRP A 435 -18.62 33.16 -34.82
C TRP A 435 -20.04 33.09 -35.37
N ASP A 436 -20.99 32.50 -34.63
CA ASP A 436 -22.41 32.47 -35.00
C ASP A 436 -22.97 33.88 -35.10
N ARG A 437 -22.66 34.75 -34.13
CA ARG A 437 -23.04 36.16 -34.15
C ARG A 437 -22.41 36.92 -35.32
N VAL A 438 -21.14 36.66 -35.65
CA VAL A 438 -20.47 37.26 -36.82
C VAL A 438 -21.14 36.79 -38.11
N ARG A 439 -21.49 35.50 -38.23
CA ARG A 439 -22.20 34.97 -39.40
C ARG A 439 -23.58 35.59 -39.55
N GLU A 440 -24.34 35.73 -38.46
CA GLU A 440 -25.64 36.38 -38.47
C GLU A 440 -25.53 37.86 -38.87
N LYS A 441 -24.52 38.58 -38.37
CA LYS A 441 -24.26 39.95 -38.84
C LYS A 441 -23.87 40.00 -40.31
N ASN A 442 -23.05 39.06 -40.78
CA ASN A 442 -22.69 38.99 -42.21
C ASN A 442 -23.92 38.75 -43.08
N THR A 443 -24.82 37.83 -42.70
CA THR A 443 -26.06 37.60 -43.46
C THR A 443 -27.01 38.80 -43.41
N GLN A 444 -27.10 39.50 -42.26
CA GLN A 444 -27.84 40.77 -42.16
C GLN A 444 -27.24 41.84 -43.10
N THR A 445 -25.93 42.04 -43.07
CA THR A 445 -25.26 43.01 -43.97
C THR A 445 -25.43 42.62 -45.44
N GLU A 446 -25.40 41.33 -45.78
CA GLU A 446 -25.65 40.86 -47.15
C GLU A 446 -27.08 41.20 -47.60
N HIS A 447 -28.06 40.99 -46.71
CA HIS A 447 -29.45 41.36 -46.95
C HIS A 447 -29.62 42.87 -47.15
N ASP A 448 -28.98 43.68 -46.31
CA ASP A 448 -28.97 45.14 -46.42
C ASP A 448 -28.34 45.59 -47.75
N TRP A 449 -27.22 44.97 -48.17
CA TRP A 449 -26.60 45.22 -49.47
C TRP A 449 -27.50 44.83 -50.64
N GLU A 450 -28.29 43.77 -50.50
CA GLU A 450 -29.26 43.36 -51.52
C GLU A 450 -30.44 44.33 -51.60
N LEU A 451 -30.96 44.80 -50.45
CA LEU A 451 -31.99 45.83 -50.39
C LEU A 451 -31.49 47.15 -50.99
N LEU A 452 -30.27 47.58 -50.65
CA LEU A 452 -29.62 48.74 -51.26
C LEU A 452 -29.49 48.57 -52.77
N ARG A 453 -29.04 47.41 -53.25
CA ARG A 453 -28.96 47.11 -54.69
C ARG A 453 -30.34 47.19 -55.37
N LYS A 454 -31.39 46.66 -54.74
CA LYS A 454 -32.79 46.78 -55.23
C LYS A 454 -33.25 48.22 -55.24
N GLU A 455 -32.95 49.00 -54.19
CA GLU A 455 -33.32 50.40 -54.06
C GLU A 455 -32.60 51.27 -55.10
N PHE A 456 -31.29 51.07 -55.31
CA PHE A 456 -30.54 51.70 -56.38
C PHE A 456 -31.06 51.32 -57.77
N ALA A 457 -31.46 50.06 -57.98
CA ALA A 457 -32.08 49.64 -59.23
C ALA A 457 -33.44 50.33 -59.45
N LEU A 458 -34.24 50.52 -58.39
CA LEU A 458 -35.49 51.28 -58.43
C LEU A 458 -35.26 52.78 -58.65
N ARG A 459 -34.22 53.37 -58.04
CA ARG A 459 -33.80 54.75 -58.33
C ARG A 459 -33.36 54.89 -59.77
N LYS A 460 -32.51 53.97 -60.25
CA LYS A 460 -32.07 53.94 -61.66
C LYS A 460 -33.25 53.78 -62.61
N SER A 461 -34.27 52.98 -62.29
CA SER A 461 -35.46 52.87 -63.13
C SER A 461 -36.37 54.11 -63.03
N ARG A 462 -36.43 54.76 -61.87
CA ARG A 462 -37.13 56.05 -61.67
C ARG A 462 -36.43 57.21 -62.38
N ASP A 463 -35.10 57.23 -62.35
CA ASP A 463 -34.25 58.17 -63.08
C ASP A 463 -34.29 57.85 -64.58
N ALA A 464 -34.36 56.57 -64.99
CA ALA A 464 -34.60 56.21 -66.39
C ALA A 464 -36.02 56.58 -66.89
N SER A 465 -37.01 56.68 -66.00
CA SER A 465 -38.35 57.19 -66.33
C SER A 465 -38.49 58.72 -66.23
N ASN A 466 -37.51 59.43 -65.66
CA ASN A 466 -37.52 60.89 -65.53
C ASN A 466 -36.28 61.62 -66.11
N SER A 467 -35.29 60.91 -66.67
CA SER A 467 -34.02 61.48 -67.13
C SER A 467 -33.44 60.64 -68.26
N ALA A 468 -34.05 60.75 -69.43
CA ALA A 468 -33.46 60.30 -70.70
C ALA A 468 -32.54 61.40 -71.26
N GLU A 469 -31.37 61.61 -70.64
CA GLU A 469 -30.29 62.35 -71.29
C GLU A 469 -28.93 62.01 -70.65
N SER A 470 -27.93 61.73 -71.50
CA SER A 470 -26.54 61.35 -71.20
C SER A 470 -26.32 59.84 -70.94
N GLY A 471 -25.74 59.02 -71.82
CA GLY A 471 -24.81 59.29 -72.93
C GLY A 471 -23.37 59.04 -72.47
N TYR A 472 -22.65 58.14 -73.17
CA TYR A 472 -21.24 57.74 -73.04
C TYR A 472 -20.87 56.68 -71.97
N GLU A 473 -20.04 55.67 -72.21
CA GLU A 473 -19.53 54.97 -73.41
C GLU A 473 -18.92 53.65 -72.89
N ASP A 474 -19.11 52.54 -73.60
CA ASP A 474 -18.46 51.25 -73.35
C ASP A 474 -16.97 51.32 -73.73
N ASP A 475 -16.08 50.78 -72.88
CA ASP A 475 -14.75 50.35 -73.31
C ASP A 475 -14.49 48.93 -72.78
N GLU A 476 -14.73 47.98 -73.67
CA GLU A 476 -14.47 46.54 -73.54
C GLU A 476 -12.97 46.28 -73.74
N SER A 477 -12.32 45.68 -72.74
CA SER A 477 -11.07 44.94 -72.94
C SER A 477 -11.02 43.78 -71.97
N SER A 478 -11.60 42.67 -72.44
CA SER A 478 -11.46 41.33 -71.90
C SER A 478 -10.01 40.85 -71.98
N GLN A 479 -9.41 40.49 -70.84
CA GLN A 479 -8.34 39.49 -70.75
C GLN A 479 -8.42 38.76 -69.40
N SER A 480 -8.96 37.54 -69.44
CA SER A 480 -8.70 36.44 -68.50
C SER A 480 -7.43 35.69 -68.99
N PRO A 481 -6.74 34.82 -68.19
CA PRO A 481 -7.32 33.94 -67.17
C PRO A 481 -6.49 33.65 -65.90
N ASP A 482 -7.23 33.07 -64.95
CA ASP A 482 -6.86 32.09 -63.89
C ASP A 482 -5.86 32.42 -62.77
N LEU A 483 -6.46 32.69 -61.61
CA LEU A 483 -6.32 32.01 -60.31
C LEU A 483 -4.97 31.35 -59.96
N SER A 484 -4.32 31.85 -58.89
CA SER A 484 -4.03 31.07 -57.68
C SER A 484 -3.31 31.91 -56.61
N CYS A 485 -4.07 32.28 -55.58
CA CYS A 485 -3.75 32.24 -54.14
C CYS A 485 -2.32 32.57 -53.67
N SER A 486 -2.15 33.76 -53.09
CA SER A 486 -1.14 34.03 -52.07
C SER A 486 -1.65 35.13 -51.13
N ASP A 487 -1.82 34.73 -49.88
CA ASP A 487 -1.50 35.42 -48.63
C ASP A 487 -1.93 36.86 -48.33
N LEU A 488 -2.19 37.02 -47.02
CA LEU A 488 -2.08 38.21 -46.16
C LEU A 488 -3.39 38.91 -45.77
N ASP A 489 -3.76 38.64 -44.51
CA ASP A 489 -3.94 39.64 -43.45
C ASP A 489 -4.35 41.04 -43.88
N PHE A 490 -5.56 41.45 -43.47
CA PHE A 490 -5.92 42.85 -43.44
C PHE A 490 -6.62 43.22 -42.12
N ASP A 491 -5.93 44.11 -41.42
CA ASP A 491 -6.29 44.80 -40.19
C ASP A 491 -7.66 45.51 -40.22
N LEU A 492 -8.31 45.47 -39.03
CA LEU A 492 -9.08 46.52 -38.31
C LEU A 492 -9.61 47.75 -39.10
N PRO A 493 -10.82 48.30 -38.80
CA PRO A 493 -11.08 48.89 -37.47
C PRO A 493 -12.55 49.01 -36.95
N VAL A 494 -12.67 48.99 -35.61
CA VAL A 494 -13.44 49.90 -34.72
C VAL A 494 -14.67 50.64 -35.29
N ASP A 495 -15.87 50.42 -34.75
CA ASP A 495 -16.58 51.45 -33.95
C ASP A 495 -17.81 50.90 -33.18
N GLN A 496 -18.05 51.55 -32.05
CA GLN A 496 -19.01 51.31 -30.99
C GLN A 496 -20.45 51.61 -31.41
N ARG A 497 -21.41 50.87 -30.83
CA ARG A 497 -22.71 51.39 -30.36
C ARG A 497 -23.46 50.34 -29.54
N LYS A 498 -23.70 50.65 -28.27
CA LYS A 498 -24.80 50.07 -27.48
C LYS A 498 -26.13 50.61 -28.04
N PRO A 499 -27.23 49.85 -27.97
CA PRO A 499 -28.19 50.15 -26.91
C PRO A 499 -28.87 48.91 -26.27
N ASN A 500 -29.44 49.18 -25.09
CA ASN A 500 -30.34 48.35 -24.29
C ASN A 500 -31.58 47.88 -25.07
N ASP A 501 -32.13 46.72 -24.71
CA ASP A 501 -33.40 46.61 -23.95
C ASP A 501 -33.75 45.14 -23.66
N ASN A 502 -34.17 44.90 -22.41
CA ASN A 502 -35.18 43.97 -21.87
C ASN A 502 -35.77 42.91 -22.84
N GLU A 503 -36.02 41.65 -22.49
CA GLU A 503 -36.74 41.15 -21.30
C GLU A 503 -36.82 39.60 -21.38
N LEU A 504 -37.15 38.98 -20.24
CA LEU A 504 -37.77 37.66 -20.04
C LEU A 504 -36.90 36.45 -19.61
N GLU A 505 -37.16 36.15 -18.34
CA GLU A 505 -36.94 34.97 -17.51
C GLU A 505 -37.21 33.63 -18.21
N ASP A 506 -36.43 32.59 -17.87
CA ASP A 506 -37.03 31.44 -17.17
C ASP A 506 -36.02 30.56 -16.42
N ALA A 507 -36.44 30.22 -15.20
CA ALA A 507 -36.17 29.05 -14.37
C ALA A 507 -34.73 28.53 -14.12
N ALA A 508 -34.28 28.77 -12.89
CA ALA A 508 -33.34 27.97 -12.14
C ALA A 508 -33.93 26.62 -11.68
N SER A 509 -33.10 25.57 -11.64
CA SER A 509 -32.76 24.79 -10.43
C SER A 509 -32.42 23.33 -10.77
N ASP A 510 -31.15 22.92 -10.63
CA ASP A 510 -30.76 21.64 -10.00
C ASP A 510 -29.24 21.49 -9.98
N ALA A 511 -28.59 21.97 -8.92
CA ALA A 511 -27.18 21.72 -8.64
C ALA A 511 -26.82 22.04 -7.17
N THR A 512 -27.31 21.26 -6.18
CA THR A 512 -26.81 21.43 -4.79
C THR A 512 -27.00 20.23 -3.83
N VAL A 513 -26.74 18.97 -4.21
CA VAL A 513 -26.94 17.84 -3.25
C VAL A 513 -25.76 16.85 -3.09
N ILE A 514 -24.60 17.02 -3.73
CA ILE A 514 -23.51 16.00 -3.62
C ILE A 514 -22.14 16.60 -3.19
N GLU A 515 -22.13 17.66 -2.37
CA GLU A 515 -20.86 18.21 -1.84
C GLU A 515 -20.78 18.33 -0.31
N LEU A 516 -21.65 17.64 0.45
CA LEU A 516 -21.72 17.81 1.91
C LEU A 516 -21.52 16.54 2.76
N ILE A 517 -20.96 15.47 2.20
CA ILE A 517 -20.61 14.26 2.98
C ILE A 517 -19.22 13.78 2.54
N ASP A 518 -18.19 14.18 3.32
CA ASP A 518 -16.91 13.46 3.57
C ASP A 518 -15.76 14.36 4.06
N MET A 519 -16.04 15.63 4.43
CA MET A 519 -15.17 16.42 5.33
C MET A 519 -15.59 16.25 6.80
N LEU A 520 -15.53 15.03 7.32
CA LEU A 520 -15.48 14.81 8.76
C LEU A 520 -14.31 13.88 9.10
N GLU A 521 -13.36 14.47 9.82
CA GLU A 521 -12.29 13.84 10.57
C GLU A 521 -12.79 12.69 11.44
N LEU A 522 -12.02 11.59 11.46
CA LEU A 522 -11.66 10.93 12.71
C LEU A 522 -10.16 10.70 12.70
N GLU A 523 -9.47 11.69 13.28
CA GLU A 523 -8.19 11.54 13.97
C GLU A 523 -8.44 10.61 15.16
N GLU A 524 -8.06 9.34 15.04
CA GLU A 524 -7.96 8.41 16.18
C GLU A 524 -6.48 8.11 16.45
N ASP A 525 -5.89 8.98 17.27
CA ASP A 525 -4.77 8.61 18.13
C ASP A 525 -5.33 7.75 19.27
N GLU A 526 -4.97 6.47 19.34
CA GLU A 526 -5.25 5.62 20.49
C GLU A 526 -3.95 5.10 21.12
N PRO A 527 -3.72 5.34 22.43
CA PRO A 527 -2.49 5.03 23.13
C PRO A 527 -2.35 3.53 23.47
N TYR A 528 -1.07 3.13 23.57
CA TYR A 528 -0.66 1.83 24.06
C TYR A 528 -1.17 1.57 25.49
N ALA A 529 -2.09 0.61 25.64
CA ALA A 529 -2.40 -0.03 26.91
C ALA A 529 -1.98 -1.50 26.88
N ASN A 530 -0.95 -1.81 27.68
CA ASN A 530 -0.62 -3.17 28.10
C ASN A 530 -1.77 -3.71 28.96
N THR A 531 -2.38 -4.82 28.56
CA THR A 531 -3.27 -5.59 29.44
C THR A 531 -2.79 -7.03 29.48
N ASP A 532 -2.09 -7.32 30.58
CA ASP A 532 -1.81 -8.66 31.07
C ASP A 532 -3.13 -9.29 31.55
N CYS A 533 -3.44 -10.52 31.15
CA CYS A 533 -4.54 -11.27 31.75
C CYS A 533 -4.35 -12.77 31.55
N SER A 534 -3.93 -13.41 32.63
CA SER A 534 -3.91 -14.84 32.87
C SER A 534 -5.31 -15.40 33.15
N GLU A 535 -5.51 -16.64 32.66
CA GLU A 535 -6.24 -17.75 33.31
C GLU A 535 -7.77 -17.85 33.21
N SER A 536 -8.24 -18.84 32.43
CA SER A 536 -8.97 -20.01 32.98
C SER A 536 -9.38 -20.98 31.85
N ALA A 537 -9.05 -22.27 32.05
CA ALA A 537 -9.57 -23.39 31.27
C ALA A 537 -10.94 -23.83 31.82
N PRO A 538 -11.73 -24.56 31.03
CA PRO A 538 -12.35 -25.78 31.55
C PRO A 538 -12.17 -26.99 30.63
N SER A 539 -12.22 -28.14 31.28
CA SER A 539 -11.82 -29.48 30.84
C SER A 539 -12.92 -30.25 30.08
N THR A 540 -12.52 -30.97 29.00
CA THR A 540 -12.84 -32.38 28.56
C THR A 540 -14.29 -32.92 28.53
N PRO A 541 -14.67 -34.00 27.76
CA PRO A 541 -13.84 -35.15 27.32
C PRO A 541 -14.12 -35.79 25.92
N ASP A 542 -13.24 -36.75 25.58
CA ASP A 542 -13.38 -37.97 24.74
C ASP A 542 -13.87 -37.92 23.27
N ASP A 543 -13.02 -38.34 22.31
CA ASP A 543 -12.99 -39.74 21.84
C ASP A 543 -11.78 -40.04 20.90
N LEU A 544 -11.37 -41.32 20.91
CA LEU A 544 -10.21 -42.02 20.28
C LEU A 544 -10.24 -42.07 18.72
N PRO A 545 -9.31 -42.78 17.99
CA PRO A 545 -7.97 -43.32 18.31
C PRO A 545 -6.87 -43.00 17.26
N GLN A 546 -5.63 -43.34 17.62
CA GLN A 546 -4.45 -43.49 16.74
C GLN A 546 -4.57 -44.72 15.82
N THR A 547 -4.11 -44.59 14.57
CA THR A 547 -3.78 -45.74 13.71
C THR A 547 -2.43 -45.52 13.02
N GLN A 548 -1.51 -46.44 13.28
CA GLN A 548 -0.27 -46.67 12.56
C GLN A 548 -0.57 -47.27 11.19
N ILE A 549 0.13 -46.87 10.12
CA ILE A 549 0.25 -47.69 8.90
C ILE A 549 1.68 -47.56 8.34
N SER A 550 2.35 -48.71 8.26
CA SER A 550 3.55 -48.97 7.46
C SER A 550 3.16 -49.41 6.05
N GLU A 551 4.06 -49.16 5.09
CA GLU A 551 4.39 -49.91 3.85
C GLU A 551 3.36 -50.87 3.22
N GLU A 552 3.05 -50.71 1.91
CA GLU A 552 3.74 -51.38 0.78
C GLU A 552 3.01 -51.16 -0.59
N GLN A 553 3.79 -50.81 -1.63
CA GLN A 553 3.69 -51.02 -3.10
C GLN A 553 2.39 -50.84 -3.91
N GLU A 554 2.45 -50.02 -4.98
CA GLU A 554 2.63 -50.47 -6.39
C GLU A 554 2.83 -49.29 -7.36
N ALA A 555 3.69 -49.47 -8.36
CA ALA A 555 4.01 -48.52 -9.44
C ALA A 555 2.95 -48.58 -10.58
N PRO A 556 2.97 -47.68 -11.60
CA PRO A 556 3.99 -47.76 -12.66
C PRO A 556 4.52 -46.41 -13.21
N GLU A 557 5.85 -46.35 -13.32
CA GLU A 557 6.62 -46.06 -14.54
C GLU A 557 6.15 -44.95 -15.52
N LYS A 558 6.84 -43.79 -15.51
CA LYS A 558 7.29 -43.09 -16.72
C LYS A 558 8.69 -42.48 -16.54
N THR A 559 9.52 -42.80 -17.51
CA THR A 559 10.93 -42.48 -17.75
C THR A 559 11.23 -40.98 -17.82
N GLU A 560 12.14 -40.48 -16.99
CA GLU A 560 12.97 -39.31 -17.32
C GLU A 560 14.40 -39.50 -16.84
N THR A 561 15.31 -39.10 -17.72
CA THR A 561 16.74 -39.39 -17.77
C THR A 561 17.55 -38.68 -16.70
N ASN A 562 18.38 -39.45 -15.99
CA ASN A 562 19.47 -38.96 -15.15
C ASN A 562 20.45 -38.09 -15.95
N THR A 563 20.60 -36.82 -15.56
CA THR A 563 21.90 -36.13 -15.60
C THR A 563 22.29 -35.80 -14.17
N ALA A 564 23.31 -36.49 -13.67
CA ALA A 564 23.92 -36.22 -12.38
C ALA A 564 24.71 -34.90 -12.46
N VAL A 565 23.99 -33.78 -12.41
CA VAL A 565 24.57 -32.45 -12.15
C VAL A 565 25.10 -32.46 -10.73
N SER A 566 26.44 -32.44 -10.59
CA SER A 566 27.16 -32.47 -9.32
C SER A 566 26.57 -31.43 -8.35
N SER A 567 26.48 -31.77 -7.07
CA SER A 567 25.98 -30.87 -6.01
C SER A 567 26.71 -29.51 -6.03
N GLU A 568 27.97 -29.52 -6.46
CA GLU A 568 28.82 -28.34 -6.63
C GLU A 568 28.30 -27.36 -7.69
N GLU A 569 27.78 -27.87 -8.81
CA GLU A 569 27.22 -27.03 -9.88
C GLU A 569 25.89 -26.40 -9.46
N LYS A 570 25.11 -27.10 -8.62
CA LYS A 570 23.89 -26.54 -8.00
C LYS A 570 24.22 -25.43 -6.99
N PHE A 571 25.31 -25.56 -6.22
CA PHE A 571 25.78 -24.48 -5.33
C PHE A 571 26.35 -23.30 -6.11
N ALA A 572 27.12 -23.55 -7.17
CA ALA A 572 27.65 -22.51 -8.05
C ALA A 572 26.52 -21.74 -8.77
N ALA A 573 25.50 -22.43 -9.28
CA ALA A 573 24.32 -21.81 -9.87
C ALA A 573 23.54 -20.96 -8.86
N ARG A 574 23.41 -21.44 -7.62
CA ARG A 574 22.77 -20.68 -6.53
C ARG A 574 23.58 -19.44 -6.14
N ALA A 575 24.90 -19.54 -6.07
CA ALA A 575 25.80 -18.42 -5.79
C ALA A 575 25.80 -17.38 -6.91
N ALA A 576 25.80 -17.81 -8.18
CA ALA A 576 25.70 -16.93 -9.34
C ALA A 576 24.35 -16.19 -9.37
N ARG A 577 23.25 -16.89 -9.03
CA ARG A 577 21.93 -16.27 -8.89
C ARG A 577 21.88 -15.25 -7.75
N LEU A 578 22.50 -15.56 -6.60
CA LEU A 578 22.60 -14.61 -5.48
C LEU A 578 23.39 -13.37 -5.86
N ARG A 579 24.53 -13.51 -6.56
CA ARG A 579 25.29 -12.34 -7.04
C ARG A 579 24.50 -11.48 -8.03
N ARG A 580 23.74 -12.08 -8.95
CA ARG A 580 22.85 -11.30 -9.84
C ARG A 580 21.79 -10.55 -9.04
N LEU A 581 21.18 -11.19 -8.04
CA LEU A 581 20.19 -10.53 -7.18
C LEU A 581 20.83 -9.40 -6.36
N GLU A 582 22.04 -9.59 -5.84
CA GLU A 582 22.78 -8.54 -5.14
C GLU A 582 23.10 -7.36 -6.07
N GLN A 583 23.52 -7.62 -7.31
CA GLN A 583 23.75 -6.58 -8.31
C GLN A 583 22.46 -5.84 -8.70
N GLN A 584 21.35 -6.55 -8.82
CA GLN A 584 20.03 -5.93 -9.07
C GLN A 584 19.58 -5.06 -7.89
N CYS A 585 19.78 -5.52 -6.66
CA CYS A 585 19.49 -4.72 -5.47
C CYS A 585 20.39 -3.48 -5.36
N GLN A 586 21.68 -3.59 -5.71
CA GLN A 586 22.59 -2.44 -5.75
C GLN A 586 22.21 -1.44 -6.83
N SER A 587 21.87 -1.91 -8.03
CA SER A 587 21.40 -1.05 -9.12
C SER A 587 20.11 -0.31 -8.72
N LEU A 588 19.16 -1.01 -8.12
CA LEU A 588 17.92 -0.42 -7.62
C LEU A 588 18.18 0.62 -6.51
N LEU A 589 19.09 0.33 -5.57
CA LEU A 589 19.47 1.28 -4.51
C LEU A 589 20.14 2.53 -5.09
N ASN A 590 21.03 2.38 -6.06
CA ASN A 590 21.66 3.51 -6.74
C ASN A 590 20.63 4.33 -7.52
N GLN A 591 19.69 3.68 -8.21
CA GLN A 591 18.61 4.35 -8.91
C GLN A 591 17.70 5.09 -7.91
N MET A 592 17.37 4.48 -6.77
CA MET A 592 16.58 5.12 -5.72
C MET A 592 17.32 6.32 -5.12
N ALA A 593 18.62 6.20 -4.86
CA ALA A 593 19.46 7.30 -4.38
C ALA A 593 19.52 8.46 -5.39
N LEU A 594 19.65 8.16 -6.69
CA LEU A 594 19.60 9.16 -7.76
C LEU A 594 18.22 9.82 -7.86
N THR A 595 17.13 9.06 -7.72
CA THR A 595 15.78 9.65 -7.70
C THR A 595 15.54 10.51 -6.46
N SER A 596 16.10 10.14 -5.31
CA SER A 596 16.05 10.95 -4.10
C SER A 596 16.83 12.25 -4.29
N LEU A 597 18.05 12.18 -4.82
CA LEU A 597 18.85 13.38 -5.13
C LEU A 597 18.14 14.29 -6.14
N ARG A 598 17.46 13.70 -7.14
CA ARG A 598 16.63 14.45 -8.09
C ARG A 598 15.42 15.09 -7.41
N SER A 599 14.78 14.39 -6.47
CA SER A 599 13.68 14.94 -5.67
C SER A 599 14.16 16.11 -4.81
N ASP A 600 15.33 16.00 -4.17
CA ASP A 600 15.90 17.03 -3.33
C ASP A 600 16.29 18.28 -4.14
N THR A 601 16.86 18.09 -5.34
CA THR A 601 17.16 19.18 -6.27
C THR A 601 15.90 19.85 -6.83
N LEU A 602 14.83 19.09 -7.08
CA LEU A 602 13.54 19.67 -7.46
C LEU A 602 12.90 20.42 -6.29
N SER A 603 12.98 19.89 -5.07
CA SER A 603 12.43 20.52 -3.87
C SER A 603 13.11 21.85 -3.55
N THR A 604 14.45 21.88 -3.61
CA THR A 604 15.23 23.11 -3.42
C THR A 604 14.92 24.14 -4.50
N ARG A 605 14.74 23.72 -5.76
CA ARG A 605 14.34 24.63 -6.85
C ARG A 605 12.90 25.12 -6.71
N LEU A 606 11.99 24.31 -6.16
CA LEU A 606 10.63 24.71 -5.80
C LEU A 606 10.63 25.72 -4.64
N GLU A 607 11.47 25.52 -3.63
CA GLU A 607 11.66 26.49 -2.54
C GLU A 607 12.24 27.82 -3.06
N GLU A 608 13.23 27.78 -3.95
CA GLU A 608 13.76 28.99 -4.62
C GLU A 608 12.67 29.71 -5.43
N LEU A 609 11.82 28.98 -6.17
CA LEU A 609 10.69 29.56 -6.90
C LEU A 609 9.63 30.12 -5.95
N HIS A 610 9.33 29.44 -4.85
CA HIS A 610 8.41 29.94 -3.82
C HIS A 610 8.95 31.19 -3.12
N GLU A 611 10.27 31.32 -2.98
CA GLU A 611 10.89 32.52 -2.42
C GLU A 611 10.87 33.70 -3.41
N GLN A 612 11.13 33.42 -4.69
CA GLN A 612 11.10 34.43 -5.76
C GLN A 612 9.68 34.92 -6.10
N TYR A 613 8.68 34.03 -6.11
CA TYR A 613 7.32 34.35 -6.56
C TYR A 613 6.28 34.38 -5.42
N GLY A 614 6.49 33.63 -4.34
CA GLY A 614 5.57 33.62 -3.18
C GLY A 614 5.67 34.87 -2.30
N SER A 615 6.71 35.69 -2.49
CA SER A 615 6.87 36.96 -1.77
C SER A 615 6.03 38.11 -2.36
N GLU A 616 5.60 38.03 -3.63
CA GLU A 616 4.69 39.02 -4.24
C GLU A 616 3.24 38.86 -3.74
N GLU A 617 2.79 37.64 -3.47
CA GLU A 617 1.40 37.36 -3.08
C GLU A 617 1.11 37.73 -1.60
N ARG A 618 2.14 37.79 -0.74
CA ARG A 618 2.01 38.22 0.67
C ARG A 618 2.03 39.73 0.90
N ARG A 619 2.45 40.57 -0.06
CA ARG A 619 2.32 42.04 0.07
C ARG A 619 0.94 42.57 -0.31
N GLY A 620 0.18 41.84 -1.13
CA GLY A 620 -1.14 42.29 -1.61
C GLY A 620 -2.26 42.25 -0.55
N LEU A 621 -2.10 41.48 0.53
CA LEU A 621 -3.18 41.19 1.48
C LEU A 621 -3.03 41.90 2.84
N SER A 622 -1.94 42.63 3.11
CA SER A 622 -1.70 43.30 4.39
C SER A 622 -2.05 44.81 4.42
N SER A 623 -2.49 45.41 3.31
CA SER A 623 -2.76 46.87 3.24
C SER A 623 -4.23 47.29 3.06
N ARG A 624 -5.21 46.38 3.24
CA ARG A 624 -6.63 46.68 2.99
C ARG A 624 -7.56 46.65 4.21
N GLN A 625 -7.04 46.88 5.41
CA GLN A 625 -7.86 47.17 6.60
C GLN A 625 -7.20 48.21 7.51
N GLN A 626 -7.16 49.47 7.08
CA GLN A 626 -7.22 50.61 7.99
C GLN A 626 -7.42 51.94 7.22
N SER A 627 -8.27 52.77 7.80
CA SER A 627 -8.60 54.18 7.47
C SER A 627 -9.76 54.43 6.50
N VAL A 628 -10.70 55.19 7.06
CA VAL A 628 -11.95 55.71 6.52
C VAL A 628 -11.69 57.13 6.00
N SER A 629 -12.52 57.55 5.05
CA SER A 629 -12.91 58.93 4.66
C SER A 629 -12.00 59.81 3.79
N GLU A 630 -12.64 60.27 2.71
CA GLU A 630 -12.64 61.62 2.11
C GLU A 630 -11.64 61.99 0.97
N THR A 631 -12.28 62.29 -0.17
CA THR A 631 -12.00 63.43 -1.08
C THR A 631 -11.18 63.17 -2.36
N LEU A 632 -11.93 63.22 -3.49
CA LEU A 632 -11.65 63.77 -4.83
C LEU A 632 -10.51 63.23 -5.73
N ILE A 633 -10.94 62.87 -6.95
CA ILE A 633 -10.35 63.15 -8.28
C ILE A 633 -8.83 63.01 -8.39
N SER A 634 -8.37 61.97 -9.11
CA SER A 634 -7.56 62.10 -10.34
C SER A 634 -7.19 60.72 -10.89
N GLU A 635 -7.46 60.53 -12.18
CA GLU A 635 -6.71 59.62 -13.07
C GLU A 635 -5.19 59.78 -12.85
N PRO A 636 -4.44 58.67 -12.96
CA PRO A 636 -3.42 58.71 -14.01
C PRO A 636 -3.36 57.40 -14.79
N SER A 637 -3.39 57.57 -16.10
CA SER A 637 -2.97 56.61 -17.11
C SER A 637 -1.51 56.20 -16.86
N GLN A 638 -1.22 54.90 -16.82
CA GLN A 638 0.13 54.35 -16.94
C GLN A 638 0.23 53.38 -18.12
N PRO A 639 1.41 53.29 -18.76
CA PRO A 639 1.55 53.11 -20.20
C PRO A 639 1.59 51.64 -20.62
N GLN A 640 1.17 51.38 -21.87
CA GLN A 640 1.05 50.05 -22.46
C GLN A 640 2.39 49.32 -22.73
N ASP A 641 3.54 49.95 -22.47
CA ASP A 641 4.87 49.38 -22.75
C ASP A 641 5.29 48.25 -21.78
N GLU A 642 4.91 48.30 -20.51
CA GLU A 642 5.30 47.24 -19.54
C GLU A 642 4.61 45.89 -19.82
N ARG A 643 3.46 45.93 -20.51
CA ARG A 643 2.72 44.72 -20.89
C ARG A 643 3.37 44.03 -22.09
N SER A 644 3.95 44.81 -23.01
CA SER A 644 4.67 44.28 -24.17
C SER A 644 5.99 43.62 -23.74
N ASP A 645 6.75 44.25 -22.84
CA ASP A 645 7.98 43.68 -22.27
C ASP A 645 7.72 42.40 -21.46
N ARG A 646 6.57 42.32 -20.76
CA ARG A 646 6.16 41.11 -20.03
C ARG A 646 5.78 39.96 -20.96
N VAL A 647 5.08 40.25 -22.06
CA VAL A 647 4.70 39.23 -23.05
C VAL A 647 5.94 38.74 -23.80
N GLN A 648 6.86 39.63 -24.17
CA GLN A 648 8.08 39.26 -24.88
C GLN A 648 9.06 38.44 -24.01
N LYS A 649 9.16 38.73 -22.71
CA LYS A 649 9.92 37.89 -21.77
C LYS A 649 9.30 36.52 -21.56
N MET A 650 7.97 36.43 -21.58
CA MET A 650 7.26 35.16 -21.46
C MET A 650 7.40 34.32 -22.72
N GLU A 651 7.34 34.93 -23.92
CA GLU A 651 7.61 34.25 -25.18
C GLU A 651 9.05 33.75 -25.27
N GLN A 652 10.03 34.55 -24.84
CA GLN A 652 11.43 34.12 -24.80
C GLN A 652 11.64 32.95 -23.82
N ALA A 653 11.01 32.98 -22.65
CA ALA A 653 11.08 31.87 -21.69
C ALA A 653 10.42 30.59 -22.24
N CYS A 654 9.32 30.72 -23.00
CA CYS A 654 8.69 29.58 -23.65
C CYS A 654 9.55 28.99 -24.78
N MET A 655 10.26 29.82 -25.55
CA MET A 655 11.24 29.37 -26.54
C MET A 655 12.42 28.63 -25.90
N ASP A 656 12.98 29.17 -24.82
CA ASP A 656 14.11 28.55 -24.10
C ASP A 656 13.73 27.18 -23.50
N ILE A 657 12.48 27.03 -23.02
CA ILE A 657 11.95 25.75 -22.53
C ILE A 657 11.76 24.77 -23.70
N LEU A 658 11.27 25.22 -24.86
CA LEU A 658 11.10 24.36 -26.03
C LEU A 658 12.47 23.85 -26.55
N ASP A 659 13.49 24.69 -26.54
CA ASP A 659 14.86 24.33 -26.93
C ASP A 659 15.49 23.35 -25.94
N HIS A 660 15.22 23.46 -24.64
CA HIS A 660 15.67 22.47 -23.65
C HIS A 660 14.94 21.13 -23.78
N VAL A 661 13.63 21.13 -24.00
CA VAL A 661 12.84 19.90 -24.16
C VAL A 661 13.21 19.18 -25.46
N THR A 662 13.48 19.91 -26.54
CA THR A 662 13.95 19.31 -27.80
C THR A 662 15.39 18.79 -27.68
N ALA A 663 16.28 19.50 -26.98
CA ALA A 663 17.63 19.03 -26.70
C ALA A 663 17.63 17.74 -25.84
N GLU A 664 16.85 17.69 -24.76
CA GLU A 664 16.71 16.50 -23.91
C GLU A 664 16.07 15.32 -24.66
N SER A 665 15.08 15.57 -25.52
CA SER A 665 14.48 14.52 -26.35
C SER A 665 15.48 13.93 -27.36
N THR A 666 16.44 14.72 -27.86
CA THR A 666 17.52 14.20 -28.72
C THR A 666 18.60 13.46 -27.94
N GLN A 667 18.90 13.87 -26.71
CA GLN A 667 19.83 13.17 -25.81
C GLN A 667 19.29 11.79 -25.39
N VAL A 668 18.03 11.71 -24.97
CA VAL A 668 17.37 10.45 -24.59
C VAL A 668 17.24 9.50 -25.79
N SER A 669 17.07 10.04 -27.00
CA SER A 669 17.01 9.22 -28.22
C SER A 669 18.38 8.64 -28.60
N LEU A 670 19.47 9.40 -28.42
CA LEU A 670 20.83 8.92 -28.70
C LEU A 670 21.33 7.93 -27.65
N GLU A 671 20.97 8.10 -26.38
CA GLU A 671 21.33 7.19 -25.28
C GLU A 671 20.63 5.82 -25.45
N ASN A 672 19.35 5.82 -25.83
CA ASN A 672 18.59 4.60 -26.15
C ASN A 672 19.08 3.86 -27.41
N ILE A 673 19.69 4.57 -28.37
CA ILE A 673 20.31 3.95 -29.56
C ILE A 673 21.68 3.36 -29.21
N CYS A 674 22.41 3.95 -28.25
CA CYS A 674 23.70 3.44 -27.80
C CYS A 674 23.54 2.16 -26.96
N ASP A 675 22.53 2.09 -26.10
CA ASP A 675 22.22 0.91 -25.27
C ASP A 675 21.67 -0.28 -26.07
N ARG A 676 21.04 -0.04 -27.24
CA ARG A 676 20.66 -1.12 -28.17
C ARG A 676 21.82 -1.67 -28.98
N ARG A 677 22.92 -0.92 -29.16
CA ARG A 677 24.11 -1.41 -29.86
C ARG A 677 25.03 -2.23 -28.96
N THR A 678 25.11 -1.92 -27.67
CA THR A 678 25.94 -2.65 -26.70
C THR A 678 25.41 -4.03 -26.32
N LEU A 679 24.10 -4.28 -26.50
CA LEU A 679 23.48 -5.59 -26.27
C LEU A 679 23.49 -6.53 -27.49
N SER A 680 23.94 -6.07 -28.66
CA SER A 680 23.92 -6.85 -29.91
C SER A 680 25.29 -7.35 -30.38
N THR A 681 26.37 -7.16 -29.62
CA THR A 681 27.75 -7.51 -30.00
C THR A 681 28.41 -8.63 -29.20
N ASP A 682 27.70 -9.33 -28.30
CA ASP A 682 28.27 -10.42 -27.49
C ASP A 682 27.77 -11.82 -27.88
N VAL A 683 27.71 -12.17 -29.17
CA VAL A 683 27.82 -13.57 -29.66
C VAL A 683 28.32 -13.55 -31.11
N ILE A 684 29.62 -13.76 -31.31
CA ILE A 684 30.31 -14.56 -32.35
C ILE A 684 31.80 -14.15 -32.26
N SER A 685 32.57 -14.95 -31.52
CA SER A 685 34.02 -14.98 -31.65
C SER A 685 34.36 -16.20 -32.51
N GLU A 686 34.67 -15.98 -33.78
CA GLU A 686 35.50 -16.88 -34.59
C GLU A 686 36.96 -16.37 -34.56
N PRO A 687 37.95 -17.27 -34.63
CA PRO A 687 39.33 -16.96 -34.29
C PRO A 687 40.07 -16.28 -35.45
N SER A 688 40.91 -15.33 -35.05
CA SER A 688 41.84 -14.54 -35.86
C SER A 688 42.95 -15.40 -36.50
N GLU A 689 43.09 -15.25 -37.82
CA GLU A 689 44.34 -15.47 -38.56
C GLU A 689 45.33 -14.37 -38.22
N ASP A 690 46.58 -14.75 -37.99
CA ASP A 690 47.70 -13.83 -37.83
C ASP A 690 48.81 -14.15 -38.83
N THR A 691 49.11 -13.14 -39.64
CA THR A 691 50.43 -12.73 -40.11
C THR A 691 51.22 -13.61 -41.11
N VAL A 692 51.31 -13.05 -42.32
CA VAL A 692 52.21 -13.30 -43.45
C VAL A 692 53.70 -13.18 -43.05
N PRO A 693 54.61 -13.98 -43.64
CA PRO A 693 55.54 -13.40 -44.61
C PRO A 693 55.79 -14.27 -45.86
N ASP A 694 55.87 -13.59 -46.99
CA ASP A 694 56.43 -14.01 -48.29
C ASP A 694 57.92 -14.40 -48.16
N PRO A 695 58.48 -15.32 -48.97
CA PRO A 695 59.08 -14.87 -50.25
C PRO A 695 59.00 -15.85 -51.44
N GLU A 696 58.86 -15.26 -52.62
CA GLU A 696 59.51 -15.53 -53.92
C GLU A 696 60.21 -16.88 -54.22
N ARG A 697 59.84 -17.41 -55.40
CA ARG A 697 60.63 -18.13 -56.44
C ARG A 697 61.38 -19.42 -56.04
N GLU A 698 61.08 -20.52 -56.74
CA GLU A 698 61.88 -21.07 -57.85
C GLU A 698 61.45 -22.53 -58.16
N ASN A 699 61.23 -22.77 -59.45
CA ASN A 699 61.66 -23.93 -60.24
C ASN A 699 61.50 -25.39 -59.78
N GLU A 700 61.06 -26.16 -60.79
CA GLU A 700 61.63 -27.46 -61.21
C GLU A 700 61.21 -28.78 -60.50
N SER A 701 60.46 -29.55 -61.30
CA SER A 701 60.78 -30.95 -61.68
C SER A 701 60.41 -32.11 -60.75
N GLY A 702 60.03 -33.23 -61.39
CA GLY A 702 59.93 -34.58 -60.81
C GLY A 702 58.49 -35.00 -60.53
N ARG A 703 57.75 -35.71 -61.39
CA ARG A 703 57.95 -37.07 -61.97
C ARG A 703 57.80 -38.17 -60.91
N VAL A 704 57.14 -39.27 -61.34
CA VAL A 704 57.08 -40.63 -60.75
C VAL A 704 55.90 -40.78 -59.78
N GLU A 705 54.76 -41.31 -60.23
CA GLU A 705 54.40 -42.73 -60.45
C GLU A 705 53.76 -43.36 -59.20
N ASP A 706 52.64 -44.03 -59.50
CA ASP A 706 52.28 -45.36 -59.04
C ASP A 706 51.64 -45.61 -57.66
N ASP A 707 50.48 -46.27 -57.81
CA ASP A 707 50.04 -47.49 -57.17
C ASP A 707 49.20 -47.48 -55.87
N GLU A 708 48.01 -48.04 -56.07
CA GLU A 708 47.33 -49.08 -55.28
C GLU A 708 47.15 -48.86 -53.77
N ILE A 709 45.89 -48.72 -53.33
CA ILE A 709 44.97 -49.83 -52.94
C ILE A 709 43.54 -49.29 -52.86
#